data_AF-A0A948Q495-F1
#
_entry.id   AF-A0A948Q495-F1
#
_cell.length_a   1.000
_cell.length_b   1.000
_cell.length_c   1.000
_cell.angle_alpha   90.00
_cell.angle_beta   90.00
_cell.angle_gamma   90.00
#
_symmetry.space_group_name_H-M   'P 1'
#
loop_
_entity.id
_entity.type
_entity.pdbx_description
1 polymer ?
#
loop_
_entity_poly.entity_id
_entity_poly.type
_entity_poly.pdbx_seq_one_letter_code
_entity_poly.pdbx_strand_id
1 'polypeptide(L)'
;MPPAALRSTWPLLLLLLATGGAFLSSCQDDPAAPGIIPPPSGRILIDSSPDTVAVPWSLMLPDSTVITAAGDTLLAAMPCGTYALTWLELEGWLAPSPAAFVDSLADGADLLFTGEFVVRPPSGTIEILYYPFELLPAWTLGGPDGPLFESAGDTLLPDMPVGDYYLFIQDLDGWDLQGLPVRTGTLQEGRTLTFGFSFRVAPPPRTAPIKIDTRPDFIDIPWHIEGPDDLVLDGLNDAFFPEMVTGVYYVTWGEVHGYLPPYTGTYPFLLRPNIQLNLPGWYEEDPLDWSDIVIDPDPDEAQAPWILTGPDAFHEEGSGDAVLEHFLDGGEYTIVWGEVPDMATPVPPTGTATVTGLQDLVFHGDYIPVIPLPVPGITVGPGPQLGEITLEWQSLHASYHPIVEYRTAFSTAGPITGENWDAAVPLEILPHTGPGMSFSADYSVPEHGLVPGAMTWFMVRAVDDHGNLSTIEGEHAQLVPMTVPVFGRITGIGGEPLAGIPVEIGLDGASLGRMATDADGAFRFEAVRNIDAIAVGTRAAEVDPGVWYDHVIAPRLWDGATPADITLIPRYPIDPVCSNYSGEFLNYLRTMTKTVHPTGNRPDLRLYRWDTFPLRVHVPGHVNEAGIDLAELCRGMVDLWNTTMEASLFVLVDEPGAADVLFRFGDDLPTLNGQVSILAPGGGYTVGDVVPERMEVYINRTMAVVQRIQEVALHELGHVLGVADHSLCSEAGYLMYISSSGALDNGPGNAIHPDERNLIRTILSLPQGTDMGGYRID
;
A
#
# COMPACT_ATOMS: atom_id res chain seq x y z
N MET A 1 -8.32 -70.40 9.19
CA MET A 1 -9.41 -71.02 8.41
C MET A 1 -10.69 -70.94 9.24
N PRO A 2 -11.86 -70.65 8.63
CA PRO A 2 -12.79 -69.55 8.97
C PRO A 2 -13.93 -69.99 9.94
N PRO A 3 -14.90 -69.13 10.37
CA PRO A 3 -16.00 -68.56 9.55
C PRO A 3 -16.34 -67.06 9.87
N ALA A 4 -16.72 -66.23 8.89
CA ALA A 4 -18.06 -65.90 8.35
C ALA A 4 -18.68 -64.62 8.95
N ALA A 5 -19.11 -63.74 8.04
CA ALA A 5 -19.63 -62.40 8.27
C ALA A 5 -21.15 -62.34 8.44
N LEU A 6 -21.65 -61.31 9.14
CA LEU A 6 -22.98 -60.72 8.95
C LEU A 6 -23.04 -59.30 9.55
N ARG A 7 -23.87 -58.47 8.91
CA ARG A 7 -24.04 -57.00 9.01
C ARG A 7 -24.63 -56.53 10.34
N SER A 8 -24.34 -55.28 10.75
CA SER A 8 -25.23 -54.49 11.61
C SER A 8 -25.14 -52.98 11.32
N THR A 9 -26.27 -52.41 10.93
CA THR A 9 -26.62 -50.98 10.90
C THR A 9 -27.12 -50.51 12.27
N TRP A 10 -26.74 -49.31 12.74
CA TRP A 10 -27.42 -48.58 13.82
C TRP A 10 -27.40 -47.05 13.60
N PRO A 11 -28.34 -46.28 14.17
CA PRO A 11 -28.99 -45.13 13.52
C PRO A 11 -28.88 -43.76 14.23
N LEU A 12 -29.36 -42.73 13.52
CA LEU A 12 -29.71 -41.37 13.95
C LEU A 12 -30.79 -41.36 15.06
N LEU A 13 -30.67 -40.45 16.04
CA LEU A 13 -31.71 -40.18 17.04
C LEU A 13 -31.97 -38.67 17.13
N LEU A 14 -33.25 -38.30 16.99
CA LEU A 14 -33.85 -36.98 17.06
C LEU A 14 -35.01 -37.11 18.05
N LEU A 15 -35.14 -36.27 19.10
CA LEU A 15 -36.40 -36.18 19.85
C LEU A 15 -36.62 -34.85 20.58
N LEU A 16 -37.84 -34.35 20.39
CA LEU A 16 -38.52 -33.19 20.95
C LEU A 16 -38.94 -33.33 22.43
N LEU A 17 -39.18 -32.14 23.02
CA LEU A 17 -39.89 -31.79 24.25
C LEU A 17 -41.28 -32.44 24.44
N ALA A 18 -41.65 -32.75 25.71
CA ALA A 18 -42.82 -32.16 26.41
C ALA A 18 -43.17 -32.81 27.78
N THR A 19 -43.31 -31.93 28.79
CA THR A 19 -44.29 -31.91 29.92
C THR A 19 -44.32 -32.96 31.04
N GLY A 20 -44.40 -32.45 32.28
CA GLY A 20 -45.33 -32.93 33.32
C GLY A 20 -44.68 -33.41 34.63
N GLY A 21 -44.85 -32.64 35.71
CA GLY A 21 -44.20 -32.87 37.01
C GLY A 21 -45.06 -33.58 38.07
N ALA A 22 -44.45 -33.86 39.23
CA ALA A 22 -45.04 -33.85 40.57
C ALA A 22 -43.96 -34.16 41.65
N PHE A 23 -44.07 -33.42 42.75
CA PHE A 23 -43.18 -33.34 43.92
C PHE A 23 -43.09 -34.62 44.77
N LEU A 24 -41.94 -34.84 45.44
CA LEU A 24 -41.86 -35.14 46.89
C LEU A 24 -40.46 -34.79 47.47
N SER A 25 -40.50 -33.79 48.37
CA SER A 25 -39.67 -33.48 49.55
C SER A 25 -38.56 -34.45 50.01
N SER A 26 -37.36 -33.89 50.26
CA SER A 26 -36.51 -34.20 51.43
C SER A 26 -35.41 -33.12 51.61
N CYS A 27 -35.24 -32.66 52.84
CA CYS A 27 -34.48 -31.50 53.29
C CYS A 27 -32.95 -31.65 53.20
N GLN A 28 -32.26 -30.58 52.77
CA GLN A 28 -31.05 -30.09 53.45
C GLN A 28 -30.80 -28.64 53.06
N ASP A 29 -31.02 -27.74 54.03
CA ASP A 29 -30.70 -26.32 53.96
C ASP A 29 -29.17 -26.15 53.99
N ASP A 30 -28.56 -25.94 52.82
CA ASP A 30 -27.30 -25.22 52.70
C ASP A 30 -27.64 -23.73 52.54
N PRO A 31 -27.03 -22.81 53.31
CA PRO A 31 -27.24 -21.39 53.09
C PRO A 31 -26.80 -21.06 51.67
N ALA A 32 -27.73 -20.64 50.83
CA ALA A 32 -27.46 -20.17 49.48
C ALA A 32 -26.25 -19.22 49.53
N ALA A 33 -25.18 -19.60 48.83
CA ALA A 33 -24.07 -18.70 48.56
C ALA A 33 -24.67 -17.38 48.07
N PRO A 34 -24.19 -16.22 48.55
CA PRO A 34 -24.71 -14.92 48.12
C PRO A 34 -24.71 -14.93 46.60
N GLY A 35 -25.91 -14.84 46.01
CA GLY A 35 -26.08 -14.90 44.57
C GLY A 35 -25.15 -13.88 43.94
N ILE A 36 -24.17 -14.36 43.18
CA ILE A 36 -23.27 -13.50 42.43
C ILE A 36 -24.17 -12.84 41.39
N ILE A 37 -24.60 -11.61 41.68
CA ILE A 37 -25.23 -10.77 40.68
C ILE A 37 -24.13 -10.54 39.65
N PRO A 38 -24.31 -11.01 38.39
CA PRO A 38 -23.32 -10.74 37.37
C PRO A 38 -23.10 -9.23 37.27
N PRO A 39 -21.86 -8.76 37.11
CA PRO A 39 -21.60 -7.34 36.98
C PRO A 39 -22.44 -6.76 35.83
N PRO A 40 -22.94 -5.52 35.98
CA PRO A 40 -23.73 -4.87 34.95
C PRO A 40 -22.93 -4.81 33.64
N SER A 41 -23.56 -5.20 32.55
CA SER A 41 -22.90 -5.39 31.25
C SER A 41 -23.80 -5.02 30.08
N GLY A 42 -23.19 -4.65 28.95
CA GLY A 42 -23.88 -4.31 27.71
C GLY A 42 -23.18 -4.91 26.49
N ARG A 43 -23.44 -4.36 25.31
CA ARG A 43 -22.78 -4.75 24.05
C ARG A 43 -22.15 -3.54 23.37
N ILE A 44 -21.05 -3.75 22.66
CA ILE A 44 -20.42 -2.74 21.82
C ILE A 44 -20.41 -3.25 20.38
N LEU A 45 -20.91 -2.45 19.46
CA LEU A 45 -20.83 -2.69 18.02
C LEU A 45 -19.84 -1.69 17.42
N ILE A 46 -18.85 -2.21 16.70
CA ILE A 46 -17.92 -1.43 15.89
C ILE A 46 -18.26 -1.76 14.44
N ASP A 47 -18.55 -0.72 13.67
CA ASP A 47 -19.07 -0.79 12.31
C ASP A 47 -18.21 0.12 11.42
N SER A 48 -17.53 -0.46 10.45
CA SER A 48 -16.57 0.23 9.57
C SER A 48 -16.98 0.08 8.12
N SER A 49 -17.11 1.22 7.43
CA SER A 49 -17.40 1.28 5.99
C SER A 49 -16.15 1.73 5.22
N PRO A 50 -15.86 1.17 4.04
CA PRO A 50 -16.61 0.10 3.38
C PRO A 50 -16.29 -1.30 3.95
N ASP A 51 -17.32 -2.14 4.06
CA ASP A 51 -17.25 -3.51 4.59
C ASP A 51 -16.30 -4.43 3.80
N THR A 52 -15.92 -4.01 2.59
CA THR A 52 -14.97 -4.73 1.74
C THR A 52 -13.53 -4.71 2.26
N VAL A 53 -13.22 -3.88 3.27
CA VAL A 53 -11.88 -3.77 3.83
C VAL A 53 -11.89 -3.94 5.34
N ALA A 54 -11.01 -4.80 5.85
CA ALA A 54 -10.84 -5.03 7.28
C ALA A 54 -10.10 -3.85 7.93
N VAL A 55 -10.84 -2.78 8.24
CA VAL A 55 -10.32 -1.55 8.82
C VAL A 55 -9.77 -1.78 10.24
N PRO A 56 -8.51 -1.46 10.53
CA PRO A 56 -7.92 -1.66 11.85
C PRO A 56 -8.42 -0.62 12.87
N TRP A 57 -8.66 -1.05 14.10
CA TRP A 57 -9.08 -0.20 15.21
C TRP A 57 -8.53 -0.67 16.57
N SER A 58 -8.52 0.26 17.53
CA SER A 58 -8.11 0.03 18.92
C SER A 58 -9.20 0.56 19.88
N LEU A 59 -9.65 -0.28 20.81
CA LEU A 59 -10.65 0.05 21.82
C LEU A 59 -10.04 -0.02 23.22
N MET A 60 -10.00 1.12 23.92
CA MET A 60 -9.64 1.20 25.34
C MET A 60 -10.88 0.97 26.22
N LEU A 61 -10.77 0.01 27.13
CA LEU A 61 -11.81 -0.39 28.09
C LEU A 61 -11.81 0.53 29.34
N PRO A 62 -12.87 0.48 30.17
CA PRO A 62 -12.95 1.24 31.42
C PRO A 62 -11.82 0.95 32.43
N ASP A 63 -11.20 -0.23 32.37
CA ASP A 63 -10.07 -0.63 33.21
C ASP A 63 -8.70 -0.31 32.58
N SER A 64 -8.69 0.47 31.47
CA SER A 64 -7.52 0.83 30.66
C SER A 64 -6.88 -0.31 29.87
N THR A 65 -7.49 -1.50 29.85
CA THR A 65 -7.10 -2.56 28.90
C THR A 65 -7.37 -2.10 27.47
N VAL A 66 -6.50 -2.45 26.53
CA VAL A 66 -6.66 -2.12 25.11
C VAL A 66 -6.90 -3.41 24.32
N ILE A 67 -7.93 -3.42 23.50
CA ILE A 67 -8.23 -4.47 22.53
C ILE A 67 -8.00 -3.89 21.13
N THR A 68 -7.31 -4.62 20.26
CA THR A 68 -7.16 -4.27 18.85
C THR A 68 -7.80 -5.33 17.97
N ALA A 69 -8.51 -4.92 16.93
CA ALA A 69 -9.03 -5.81 15.90
C ALA A 69 -9.18 -5.06 14.56
N ALA A 70 -9.84 -5.69 13.59
CA ALA A 70 -10.11 -5.10 12.30
C ALA A 70 -11.51 -5.46 11.78
N GLY A 71 -12.10 -4.56 11.00
CA GLY A 71 -13.46 -4.69 10.45
C GLY A 71 -14.55 -4.61 11.51
N ASP A 72 -15.77 -4.99 11.11
CA ASP A 72 -16.94 -4.99 11.98
C ASP A 72 -16.80 -5.98 13.11
N THR A 73 -17.20 -5.58 14.32
CA THR A 73 -17.09 -6.45 15.50
C THR A 73 -18.20 -6.18 16.50
N LEU A 74 -18.84 -7.26 16.96
CA LEU A 74 -19.75 -7.26 18.10
C LEU A 74 -19.06 -7.81 19.35
N LEU A 75 -18.86 -6.95 20.35
CA LEU A 75 -18.35 -7.33 21.66
C LEU A 75 -19.51 -7.47 22.64
N ALA A 76 -19.80 -8.69 23.08
CA ALA A 76 -20.90 -8.98 24.01
C ALA A 76 -20.42 -9.03 25.48
N ALA A 77 -21.34 -8.74 26.41
CA ALA A 77 -21.12 -8.78 27.86
C ALA A 77 -19.97 -7.86 28.33
N MET A 78 -19.84 -6.70 27.69
CA MET A 78 -18.81 -5.71 27.99
C MET A 78 -19.15 -4.97 29.30
N PRO A 79 -18.18 -4.70 30.20
CA PRO A 79 -18.44 -4.03 31.46
C PRO A 79 -18.96 -2.60 31.25
N CYS A 80 -19.89 -2.15 32.09
CA CYS A 80 -20.35 -0.76 32.03
C CYS A 80 -19.20 0.22 32.36
N GLY A 81 -19.15 1.36 31.66
CA GLY A 81 -18.12 2.38 31.87
C GLY A 81 -17.78 3.14 30.59
N THR A 82 -16.72 3.96 30.64
CA THR A 82 -16.25 4.77 29.50
C THR A 82 -15.27 4.00 28.64
N TYR A 83 -15.47 4.06 27.33
CA TYR A 83 -14.67 3.45 26.29
C TYR A 83 -14.09 4.52 25.38
N ALA A 84 -12.88 4.28 24.85
CA ALA A 84 -12.31 5.12 23.80
C ALA A 84 -11.93 4.26 22.59
N LEU A 85 -12.57 4.50 21.45
CA LEU A 85 -12.21 3.87 20.17
C LEU A 85 -11.25 4.78 19.41
N THR A 86 -10.24 4.21 18.78
CA THR A 86 -9.36 4.88 17.82
C THR A 86 -9.30 4.05 16.54
N TRP A 87 -9.69 4.65 15.43
CA TRP A 87 -9.48 4.11 14.08
C TRP A 87 -8.00 4.25 13.73
N LEU A 88 -7.36 3.15 13.32
CA LEU A 88 -5.94 3.12 12.97
C LEU A 88 -5.75 3.43 11.48
N GLU A 89 -4.53 3.81 11.10
CA GLU A 89 -4.21 4.06 9.70
C GLU A 89 -4.28 2.77 8.87
N LEU A 90 -4.77 2.91 7.65
CA LEU A 90 -4.88 1.84 6.67
C LEU A 90 -4.29 2.34 5.34
N GLU A 91 -3.34 1.60 4.79
CA GLU A 91 -2.64 1.97 3.56
C GLU A 91 -3.63 2.13 2.40
N GLY A 92 -3.56 3.25 1.68
CA GLY A 92 -4.47 3.57 0.59
C GLY A 92 -5.83 4.13 1.03
N TRP A 93 -6.05 4.36 2.33
CA TRP A 93 -7.31 4.91 2.85
C TRP A 93 -7.07 6.11 3.78
N LEU A 94 -8.09 6.95 3.90
CA LEU A 94 -8.18 8.03 4.89
C LEU A 94 -9.11 7.58 6.02
N ALA A 95 -8.61 7.64 7.25
CA ALA A 95 -9.38 7.33 8.44
C ALA A 95 -10.48 8.38 8.69
N PRO A 96 -11.59 8.01 9.36
CA PRO A 96 -12.69 8.92 9.67
C PRO A 96 -12.21 10.09 10.52
N SER A 97 -12.87 11.24 10.36
CA SER A 97 -12.63 12.43 11.18
C SER A 97 -13.84 12.71 12.08
N PRO A 98 -13.71 12.66 13.42
CA PRO A 98 -12.47 12.42 14.18
C PRO A 98 -12.05 10.94 14.17
N ALA A 99 -10.73 10.68 14.23
CA ALA A 99 -10.20 9.31 14.26
C ALA A 99 -10.37 8.63 15.65
N ALA A 100 -10.74 9.40 16.67
CA ALA A 100 -10.95 8.89 18.03
C ALA A 100 -12.30 9.33 18.60
N PHE A 101 -12.99 8.39 19.24
CA PHE A 101 -14.30 8.55 19.86
C PHE A 101 -14.24 8.13 21.32
N VAL A 102 -14.99 8.82 22.18
CA VAL A 102 -15.12 8.45 23.60
C VAL A 102 -16.60 8.45 23.95
N ASP A 103 -17.10 7.33 24.49
CA ASP A 103 -18.49 7.20 24.91
C ASP A 103 -18.63 6.21 26.08
N SER A 104 -19.81 6.12 26.70
CA SER A 104 -20.04 5.27 27.89
C SER A 104 -21.15 4.25 27.70
N LEU A 105 -20.86 3.01 28.07
CA LEU A 105 -21.80 1.89 28.03
C LEU A 105 -22.59 1.79 29.35
N ALA A 106 -23.91 1.88 29.26
CA ALA A 106 -24.83 1.65 30.38
C ALA A 106 -25.27 0.18 30.49
N ASP A 107 -25.82 -0.20 31.64
CA ASP A 107 -26.25 -1.58 31.92
C ASP A 107 -27.36 -2.03 30.96
N GLY A 108 -27.15 -3.16 30.27
CA GLY A 108 -28.03 -3.71 29.26
C GLY A 108 -28.15 -2.89 27.96
N ALA A 109 -27.37 -1.82 27.79
CA ALA A 109 -27.39 -1.00 26.59
C ALA A 109 -26.47 -1.54 25.48
N ASP A 110 -26.67 -1.00 24.27
CA ASP A 110 -25.75 -1.15 23.15
C ASP A 110 -25.02 0.18 22.93
N LEU A 111 -23.72 0.12 22.68
CA LEU A 111 -22.88 1.25 22.28
C LEU A 111 -22.38 1.00 20.86
N LEU A 112 -22.61 1.96 19.95
CA LEU A 112 -22.22 1.87 18.55
C LEU A 112 -21.11 2.87 18.23
N PHE A 113 -20.02 2.38 17.64
CA PHE A 113 -19.02 3.20 16.99
C PHE A 113 -19.05 2.96 15.49
N THR A 114 -19.14 4.02 14.70
CA THR A 114 -19.11 3.97 13.24
C THR A 114 -17.87 4.69 12.71
N GLY A 115 -17.31 4.18 11.61
CA GLY A 115 -16.18 4.79 10.93
C GLY A 115 -16.27 4.61 9.42
N GLU A 116 -16.31 5.71 8.68
CA GLU A 116 -16.24 5.70 7.23
C GLU A 116 -14.80 6.01 6.78
N PHE A 117 -14.18 5.05 6.11
CA PHE A 117 -12.91 5.19 5.43
C PHE A 117 -13.18 5.52 3.98
N VAL A 118 -12.51 6.55 3.48
CA VAL A 118 -12.56 6.91 2.05
C VAL A 118 -11.23 6.57 1.40
N VAL A 119 -11.27 6.12 0.15
CA VAL A 119 -10.06 5.82 -0.62
C VAL A 119 -9.18 7.07 -0.61
N ARG A 120 -7.91 6.91 -0.22
CA ARG A 120 -6.94 7.99 -0.24
C ARG A 120 -6.73 8.37 -1.72
N PRO A 121 -6.96 9.64 -2.10
CA PRO A 121 -6.67 10.07 -3.46
C PRO A 121 -5.20 9.79 -3.79
N PRO A 122 -4.87 9.45 -5.05
CA PRO A 122 -3.48 9.34 -5.47
C PRO A 122 -2.72 10.61 -5.09
N SER A 123 -1.61 10.46 -4.37
CA SER A 123 -0.80 11.58 -3.89
C SER A 123 0.66 11.45 -4.31
N GLY A 124 1.39 12.56 -4.24
CA GLY A 124 2.84 12.62 -4.42
C GLY A 124 3.46 13.67 -3.52
N THR A 125 4.71 14.03 -3.80
CA THR A 125 5.45 15.04 -3.03
C THR A 125 5.76 16.25 -3.89
N ILE A 126 5.61 17.46 -3.38
CA ILE A 126 6.10 18.68 -4.04
C ILE A 126 7.31 19.21 -3.28
N GLU A 127 8.38 19.50 -4.01
CA GLU A 127 9.61 20.07 -3.48
C GLU A 127 9.85 21.44 -4.11
N ILE A 128 10.03 22.47 -3.28
CA ILE A 128 10.28 23.83 -3.73
C ILE A 128 11.71 24.20 -3.31
N LEU A 129 12.55 24.52 -4.31
CA LEU A 129 13.96 24.83 -4.13
C LEU A 129 14.28 26.22 -4.69
N TYR A 130 15.02 27.04 -3.94
CA TYR A 130 15.48 28.35 -4.41
C TYR A 130 16.99 28.59 -4.21
N TYR A 131 17.55 29.52 -4.98
CA TYR A 131 18.94 29.97 -4.84
C TYR A 131 19.09 31.48 -5.09
N PRO A 132 19.93 32.21 -4.36
CA PRO A 132 20.71 31.78 -3.20
C PRO A 132 19.86 31.60 -1.93
N PHE A 133 20.26 30.66 -1.06
CA PHE A 133 19.45 30.17 0.06
C PHE A 133 19.18 31.21 1.16
N GLU A 134 19.85 32.37 1.15
CA GLU A 134 19.68 33.41 2.17
C GLU A 134 18.45 34.30 1.94
N LEU A 135 17.75 34.17 0.80
CA LEU A 135 16.71 35.12 0.38
C LEU A 135 15.30 34.85 0.91
N LEU A 136 14.98 33.62 1.30
CA LEU A 136 13.64 33.18 1.77
C LEU A 136 12.48 33.83 0.99
N PRO A 137 12.43 33.68 -0.35
CA PRO A 137 11.41 34.31 -1.18
C PRO A 137 10.04 33.75 -0.84
N ALA A 138 9.04 34.64 -0.74
CA ALA A 138 7.66 34.23 -0.59
C ALA A 138 7.13 33.64 -1.90
N TRP A 139 6.28 32.63 -1.80
CA TRP A 139 5.65 31.99 -2.94
C TRP A 139 4.26 31.49 -2.58
N THR A 140 3.44 31.31 -3.62
CA THR A 140 2.07 30.80 -3.55
C THR A 140 1.95 29.60 -4.49
N LEU A 141 1.46 28.46 -4.01
CA LEU A 141 1.25 27.25 -4.80
C LEU A 141 -0.26 26.98 -4.94
N GLY A 142 -0.75 26.89 -6.17
CA GLY A 142 -2.10 26.42 -6.48
C GLY A 142 -2.07 25.02 -7.11
N GLY A 143 -3.10 24.23 -6.83
CA GLY A 143 -3.25 22.84 -7.28
C GLY A 143 -4.70 22.48 -7.61
N PRO A 144 -4.95 21.21 -7.98
CA PRO A 144 -6.24 20.73 -8.50
C PRO A 144 -7.41 20.84 -7.51
N ASP A 145 -7.16 20.69 -6.21
CA ASP A 145 -8.21 20.61 -5.18
C ASP A 145 -8.34 21.90 -4.32
N GLY A 146 -7.70 23.00 -4.72
CA GLY A 146 -7.51 24.20 -3.87
C GLY A 146 -6.70 23.88 -2.60
N PRO A 147 -6.79 24.70 -1.53
CA PRO A 147 -6.57 26.15 -1.51
C PRO A 147 -5.14 26.54 -1.95
N LEU A 148 -4.85 27.84 -2.01
CA LEU A 148 -3.50 28.34 -2.23
C LEU A 148 -2.62 28.07 -1.00
N PHE A 149 -1.49 27.40 -1.16
CA PHE A 149 -0.47 27.31 -0.11
C PHE A 149 0.45 28.51 -0.21
N GLU A 150 0.61 29.24 0.90
CA GLU A 150 1.52 30.37 0.99
C GLU A 150 2.64 30.04 1.98
N SER A 151 3.89 30.21 1.55
CA SER A 151 5.05 30.00 2.40
C SER A 151 6.24 30.80 1.86
N ALA A 152 7.41 30.64 2.49
CA ALA A 152 8.65 31.25 2.06
C ALA A 152 9.81 30.24 2.18
N GLY A 153 10.75 30.32 1.25
CA GLY A 153 11.93 29.47 1.26
C GLY A 153 11.71 28.04 0.77
N ASP A 154 12.62 27.15 1.16
CA ASP A 154 12.65 25.75 0.72
C ASP A 154 11.57 25.00 1.48
N THR A 155 10.77 24.20 0.79
CA THR A 155 9.66 23.49 1.43
C THR A 155 9.41 22.16 0.75
N LEU A 156 9.16 21.15 1.57
CA LEU A 156 8.72 19.83 1.16
C LEU A 156 7.26 19.67 1.59
N LEU A 157 6.38 19.45 0.62
CA LEU A 157 4.95 19.23 0.83
C LEU A 157 4.63 17.77 0.48
N PRO A 158 4.56 16.86 1.47
CA PRO A 158 4.16 15.48 1.23
C PRO A 158 2.64 15.38 1.02
N ASP A 159 2.19 14.25 0.47
CA ASP A 159 0.78 13.89 0.31
C ASP A 159 -0.07 14.90 -0.49
N MET A 160 0.55 15.56 -1.47
CA MET A 160 -0.13 16.48 -2.37
C MET A 160 -0.94 15.70 -3.41
N PRO A 161 -2.21 16.06 -3.69
CA PRO A 161 -3.03 15.40 -4.72
C PRO A 161 -2.36 15.36 -6.10
N VAL A 162 -2.52 14.25 -6.82
CA VAL A 162 -2.07 14.17 -8.23
C VAL A 162 -2.83 15.18 -9.10
N GLY A 163 -2.11 15.88 -9.97
CA GLY A 163 -2.70 16.84 -10.91
C GLY A 163 -1.77 18.00 -11.25
N ASP A 164 -2.34 19.03 -11.88
CA ASP A 164 -1.58 20.19 -12.33
C ASP A 164 -1.43 21.24 -11.22
N TYR A 165 -0.18 21.62 -10.99
CA TYR A 165 0.20 22.65 -10.05
C TYR A 165 0.77 23.87 -10.76
N TYR A 166 0.57 25.03 -10.15
CA TYR A 166 1.27 26.24 -10.50
C TYR A 166 1.87 26.91 -9.26
N LEU A 167 3.15 27.29 -9.36
CA LEU A 167 3.89 28.01 -8.34
C LEU A 167 4.06 29.46 -8.80
N PHE A 168 3.51 30.40 -8.04
CA PHE A 168 3.73 31.83 -8.17
C PHE A 168 4.82 32.28 -7.19
N ILE A 169 5.88 32.90 -7.68
CA ILE A 169 7.00 33.37 -6.88
C ILE A 169 6.87 34.90 -6.74
N GLN A 170 6.85 35.40 -5.50
CA GLN A 170 6.80 36.84 -5.26
C GLN A 170 8.16 37.49 -5.59
N ASP A 171 8.11 38.70 -6.15
CA ASP A 171 9.31 39.49 -6.40
C ASP A 171 10.01 39.86 -5.09
N LEU A 172 11.33 39.95 -5.16
CA LEU A 172 12.16 40.31 -4.02
C LEU A 172 12.91 41.60 -4.32
N ASP A 173 12.73 42.60 -3.47
CA ASP A 173 13.34 43.92 -3.69
C ASP A 173 14.87 43.82 -3.81
N GLY A 174 15.42 44.44 -4.87
CA GLY A 174 16.83 44.35 -5.22
C GLY A 174 17.28 43.05 -5.91
N TRP A 175 16.36 42.14 -6.27
CA TRP A 175 16.67 40.86 -6.91
C TRP A 175 15.78 40.55 -8.12
N ASP A 176 16.39 40.17 -9.24
CA ASP A 176 15.75 39.68 -10.45
C ASP A 176 15.53 38.16 -10.36
N LEU A 177 14.28 37.71 -10.37
CA LEU A 177 13.94 36.31 -10.60
C LEU A 177 14.44 35.84 -11.98
N GLN A 178 15.22 34.75 -12.01
CA GLN A 178 15.64 34.11 -13.25
C GLN A 178 14.54 33.17 -13.73
N GLY A 179 13.80 33.60 -14.76
CA GLY A 179 12.79 32.80 -15.42
C GLY A 179 11.42 33.47 -15.47
N LEU A 180 10.36 32.67 -15.39
CA LEU A 180 8.99 33.13 -15.27
C LEU A 180 8.57 33.16 -13.79
N PRO A 181 7.73 34.12 -13.36
CA PRO A 181 7.20 34.20 -12.00
C PRO A 181 6.18 33.10 -11.70
N VAL A 182 5.57 32.53 -12.75
CA VAL A 182 4.70 31.36 -12.67
C VAL A 182 5.44 30.16 -13.26
N ARG A 183 5.44 29.06 -12.53
CA ARG A 183 5.91 27.75 -13.00
C ARG A 183 4.75 26.78 -12.94
N THR A 184 4.65 25.87 -13.90
CA THR A 184 3.64 24.83 -13.90
C THR A 184 4.29 23.45 -13.92
N GLY A 185 3.61 22.45 -13.38
CA GLY A 185 4.04 21.07 -13.43
C GLY A 185 2.94 20.12 -12.98
N THR A 186 2.93 18.91 -13.54
CA THR A 186 1.97 17.86 -13.19
C THR A 186 2.61 16.92 -12.17
N LEU A 187 1.99 16.77 -11.00
CA LEU A 187 2.38 15.78 -10.01
C LEU A 187 1.79 14.42 -10.39
N GLN A 188 2.63 13.39 -10.46
CA GLN A 188 2.23 12.00 -10.69
C GLN A 188 2.25 11.20 -9.39
N GLU A 189 1.46 10.14 -9.33
CA GLU A 189 1.32 9.27 -8.15
C GLU A 189 2.69 8.73 -7.68
N GLY A 190 2.96 8.90 -6.39
CA GLY A 190 4.20 8.46 -5.74
C GLY A 190 5.48 9.15 -6.23
N ARG A 191 5.39 10.19 -7.06
CA ARG A 191 6.54 10.95 -7.58
C ARG A 191 6.74 12.26 -6.82
N THR A 192 7.94 12.82 -6.99
CA THR A 192 8.25 14.17 -6.53
C THR A 192 8.21 15.15 -7.69
N LEU A 193 7.39 16.20 -7.59
CA LEU A 193 7.43 17.36 -8.49
C LEU A 193 8.31 18.45 -7.88
N THR A 194 9.43 18.76 -8.52
CA THR A 194 10.38 19.78 -8.03
C THR A 194 10.23 21.10 -8.78
N PHE A 195 9.97 22.19 -8.06
CA PHE A 195 10.02 23.56 -8.56
C PHE A 195 11.33 24.24 -8.12
N GLY A 196 12.29 24.35 -9.06
CA GLY A 196 13.55 25.08 -8.84
C GLY A 196 13.53 26.49 -9.41
N PHE A 197 13.93 27.50 -8.65
CA PHE A 197 14.12 28.88 -9.12
C PHE A 197 15.35 29.58 -8.53
N SER A 198 15.82 30.64 -9.19
CA SER A 198 16.98 31.39 -8.71
C SER A 198 16.83 32.89 -8.91
N PHE A 199 17.52 33.66 -8.08
CA PHE A 199 17.57 35.11 -8.14
C PHE A 199 18.99 35.59 -8.46
N ARG A 200 19.09 36.77 -9.06
CA ARG A 200 20.34 37.54 -9.17
C ARG A 200 20.10 38.97 -8.71
N VAL A 201 21.14 39.68 -8.29
CA VAL A 201 21.00 41.09 -7.91
C VAL A 201 20.45 41.91 -9.10
N ALA A 202 19.34 42.60 -8.87
CA ALA A 202 18.70 43.44 -9.87
C ALA A 202 19.61 44.66 -10.19
N PRO A 203 19.90 44.95 -11.47
CA PRO A 203 20.49 46.23 -11.83
C PRO A 203 19.51 47.39 -11.51
N PRO A 204 19.99 48.64 -11.34
CA PRO A 204 19.14 49.78 -11.00
C PRO A 204 17.95 49.92 -11.96
N PRO A 205 16.82 50.50 -11.49
CA PRO A 205 15.52 50.40 -12.14
C PRO A 205 15.59 50.81 -13.60
N ARG A 206 15.10 49.93 -14.46
CA ARG A 206 14.95 50.16 -15.90
C ARG A 206 13.48 50.38 -16.19
N THR A 207 13.18 51.32 -17.08
CA THR A 207 11.84 51.52 -17.60
C THR A 207 11.62 50.64 -18.85
N ALA A 208 10.37 50.35 -19.17
CA ALA A 208 9.97 49.67 -20.40
C ALA A 208 8.60 50.17 -20.87
N PRO A 209 8.27 50.09 -22.16
CA PRO A 209 7.00 50.62 -22.65
C PRO A 209 5.82 49.65 -22.49
N ILE A 210 4.62 50.16 -22.20
CA ILE A 210 3.33 49.43 -22.27
C ILE A 210 2.50 50.02 -23.42
N LYS A 211 1.92 49.16 -24.27
CA LYS A 211 0.95 49.52 -25.31
C LYS A 211 -0.37 48.79 -25.07
N ILE A 212 -1.48 49.52 -25.09
CA ILE A 212 -2.86 49.01 -25.08
C ILE A 212 -3.40 49.12 -26.50
N ASP A 213 -3.98 48.04 -27.03
CA ASP A 213 -4.50 47.93 -28.40
C ASP A 213 -5.90 47.31 -28.35
N THR A 214 -6.93 48.15 -28.42
CA THR A 214 -8.35 47.76 -28.26
C THR A 214 -9.01 47.54 -29.62
N ARG A 215 -9.89 46.54 -29.72
CA ARG A 215 -10.69 46.27 -30.92
C ARG A 215 -12.11 45.86 -30.56
N PRO A 216 -13.13 46.18 -31.38
CA PRO A 216 -13.02 47.04 -32.55
C PRO A 216 -12.78 48.52 -32.20
N ASP A 217 -11.98 49.23 -33.00
CA ASP A 217 -11.55 50.63 -32.76
C ASP A 217 -12.70 51.67 -32.76
N PHE A 218 -13.93 51.26 -33.10
CA PHE A 218 -15.09 52.14 -33.23
C PHE A 218 -15.99 52.17 -31.99
N ILE A 219 -15.69 51.37 -30.96
CA ILE A 219 -16.38 51.40 -29.66
C ILE A 219 -15.43 51.96 -28.59
N ASP A 220 -15.96 52.72 -27.65
CA ASP A 220 -15.19 53.23 -26.50
C ASP A 220 -15.00 52.11 -25.48
N ILE A 221 -13.83 51.47 -25.50
CA ILE A 221 -13.48 50.35 -24.62
C ILE A 221 -12.77 50.87 -23.37
N PRO A 222 -13.40 50.81 -22.18
CA PRO A 222 -12.75 51.20 -20.93
C PRO A 222 -11.76 50.14 -20.43
N TRP A 223 -10.65 50.59 -19.87
CA TRP A 223 -9.67 49.75 -19.18
C TRP A 223 -9.09 50.45 -17.95
N HIS A 224 -8.64 49.62 -17.02
CA HIS A 224 -8.01 50.00 -15.76
C HIS A 224 -6.72 49.19 -15.59
N ILE A 225 -5.61 49.83 -15.21
CA ILE A 225 -4.32 49.20 -14.94
C ILE A 225 -3.80 49.60 -13.56
N GLU A 226 -3.44 48.61 -12.73
CA GLU A 226 -2.69 48.78 -11.48
C GLU A 226 -1.26 48.26 -11.66
N GLY A 227 -0.25 48.87 -11.04
CA GLY A 227 1.16 48.48 -11.20
C GLY A 227 2.04 48.79 -9.98
N PRO A 228 3.38 48.65 -10.10
CA PRO A 228 4.31 48.94 -9.02
C PRO A 228 4.23 50.40 -8.54
N ASP A 229 4.70 50.66 -7.32
CA ASP A 229 4.69 52.00 -6.69
C ASP A 229 3.30 52.65 -6.59
N ASP A 230 2.27 51.85 -6.30
CA ASP A 230 0.85 52.27 -6.22
C ASP A 230 0.35 52.97 -7.50
N LEU A 231 0.93 52.63 -8.65
CA LEU A 231 0.53 53.19 -9.93
C LEU A 231 -0.88 52.70 -10.31
N VAL A 232 -1.76 53.66 -10.63
CA VAL A 232 -3.11 53.39 -11.14
C VAL A 232 -3.33 54.21 -12.41
N LEU A 233 -3.75 53.57 -13.49
CA LEU A 233 -4.04 54.16 -14.79
C LEU A 233 -5.43 53.74 -15.27
N ASP A 234 -6.21 54.70 -15.75
CA ASP A 234 -7.50 54.46 -16.39
C ASP A 234 -7.48 55.04 -17.80
N GLY A 235 -8.22 54.44 -18.72
CA GLY A 235 -8.43 55.05 -20.01
C GLY A 235 -9.47 54.37 -20.88
N LEU A 236 -9.59 54.91 -22.09
CA LEU A 236 -10.46 54.43 -23.15
C LEU A 236 -9.60 54.18 -24.38
N ASN A 237 -9.86 53.09 -25.09
CA ASN A 237 -9.24 52.75 -26.36
C ASN A 237 -7.70 52.61 -26.28
N ASP A 238 -7.01 52.68 -27.42
CA ASP A 238 -5.55 52.53 -27.50
C ASP A 238 -4.78 53.55 -26.63
N ALA A 239 -3.75 53.06 -25.93
CA ALA A 239 -2.85 53.90 -25.15
C ALA A 239 -1.40 53.42 -25.24
N PHE A 240 -0.45 54.33 -24.99
CA PHE A 240 0.98 54.01 -24.98
C PHE A 240 1.71 54.75 -23.88
N PHE A 241 2.40 53.99 -23.04
CA PHE A 241 3.18 54.49 -21.91
C PHE A 241 4.65 54.14 -22.12
N PRO A 242 5.53 55.09 -22.49
CA PRO A 242 6.86 54.79 -23.00
C PRO A 242 7.88 54.38 -21.94
N GLU A 243 7.68 54.75 -20.67
CA GLU A 243 8.68 54.63 -19.60
C GLU A 243 8.03 54.14 -18.29
N MET A 244 7.51 52.92 -18.31
CA MET A 244 6.88 52.28 -17.15
C MET A 244 7.92 51.54 -16.32
N VAL A 245 7.83 51.64 -14.99
CA VAL A 245 8.71 50.91 -14.07
C VAL A 245 8.49 49.42 -14.25
N THR A 246 9.55 48.65 -14.41
CA THR A 246 9.44 47.19 -14.56
C THR A 246 8.89 46.54 -13.30
N GLY A 247 7.99 45.58 -13.45
CA GLY A 247 7.28 44.91 -12.36
C GLY A 247 5.96 44.30 -12.83
N VAL A 248 5.13 43.83 -11.90
CA VAL A 248 3.83 43.22 -12.20
C VAL A 248 2.75 44.30 -12.32
N TYR A 249 1.95 44.20 -13.38
CA TYR A 249 0.80 45.03 -13.68
C TYR A 249 -0.47 44.20 -13.75
N TYR A 250 -1.60 44.76 -13.35
CA TYR A 250 -2.92 44.15 -13.42
C TYR A 250 -3.78 44.95 -14.38
N VAL A 251 -4.49 44.33 -15.32
CA VAL A 251 -5.44 45.02 -16.21
C VAL A 251 -6.86 44.47 -16.04
N THR A 252 -7.83 45.37 -16.03
CA THR A 252 -9.26 45.08 -16.03
C THR A 252 -9.90 45.80 -17.22
N TRP A 253 -10.61 45.06 -18.07
CA TRP A 253 -11.42 45.62 -19.16
C TRP A 253 -12.85 45.83 -18.68
N GLY A 254 -13.46 46.98 -18.98
CA GLY A 254 -14.83 47.28 -18.54
C GLY A 254 -15.89 46.82 -19.55
N GLU A 255 -17.12 46.65 -19.09
CA GLU A 255 -18.20 46.13 -19.94
C GLU A 255 -18.59 47.10 -21.06
N VAL A 256 -18.86 46.55 -22.26
CA VAL A 256 -19.39 47.30 -23.41
C VAL A 256 -20.67 46.61 -23.87
N HIS A 257 -21.79 47.34 -23.90
CA HIS A 257 -23.08 46.76 -24.27
C HIS A 257 -23.07 46.19 -25.69
N GLY A 258 -23.50 44.93 -25.83
CA GLY A 258 -23.53 44.19 -27.11
C GLY A 258 -22.18 43.56 -27.50
N TYR A 259 -21.18 43.60 -26.61
CA TYR A 259 -19.87 43.03 -26.86
C TYR A 259 -19.31 42.33 -25.62
N LEU A 260 -18.65 41.18 -25.82
CA LEU A 260 -17.97 40.45 -24.76
C LEU A 260 -16.52 40.96 -24.61
N PRO A 261 -16.02 41.26 -23.39
CA PRO A 261 -14.61 41.63 -23.20
C PRO A 261 -13.69 40.44 -23.52
N PRO A 262 -12.40 40.69 -23.87
CA PRO A 262 -11.45 39.62 -24.21
C PRO A 262 -11.24 38.62 -23.07
N TYR A 263 -11.50 39.05 -21.84
CA TYR A 263 -11.48 38.23 -20.64
C TYR A 263 -12.24 38.91 -19.50
N THR A 264 -12.91 38.12 -18.67
CA THR A 264 -13.62 38.59 -17.47
C THR A 264 -12.68 38.61 -16.25
N GLY A 265 -12.54 39.75 -15.58
CA GLY A 265 -11.74 39.90 -14.35
C GLY A 265 -10.40 40.65 -14.53
N THR A 266 -9.60 40.65 -13.47
CA THR A 266 -8.29 41.33 -13.39
C THR A 266 -7.15 40.37 -13.74
N TYR A 267 -6.29 40.70 -14.71
CA TYR A 267 -5.23 39.79 -15.19
C TYR A 267 -3.81 40.34 -14.94
N PRO A 268 -2.89 39.54 -14.39
CA PRO A 268 -1.51 39.96 -14.13
C PRO A 268 -0.58 39.83 -15.36
N PHE A 269 0.31 40.80 -15.55
CA PHE A 269 1.34 40.85 -16.59
C PHE A 269 2.67 41.32 -16.03
N LEU A 270 3.78 40.71 -16.44
CA LEU A 270 5.13 41.14 -16.02
C LEU A 270 5.79 42.03 -17.08
N LEU A 271 6.03 43.29 -16.74
CA LEU A 271 6.79 44.21 -17.56
C LEU A 271 8.29 44.05 -17.31
N ARG A 272 9.02 43.56 -18.33
CA ARG A 272 10.48 43.35 -18.26
C ARG A 272 11.25 44.54 -18.85
N PRO A 273 12.47 44.83 -18.36
CA PRO A 273 13.30 45.91 -18.89
C PRO A 273 13.48 45.82 -20.41
N ASN A 274 13.30 46.95 -21.10
CA ASN A 274 13.48 47.09 -22.55
C ASN A 274 12.60 46.19 -23.45
N ILE A 275 11.54 45.58 -22.91
CA ILE A 275 10.56 44.81 -23.69
C ILE A 275 9.23 45.55 -23.68
N GLN A 276 8.68 45.85 -24.85
CA GLN A 276 7.34 46.42 -24.94
C GLN A 276 6.28 45.37 -24.57
N LEU A 277 5.47 45.64 -23.56
CA LEU A 277 4.29 44.84 -23.24
C LEU A 277 3.10 45.32 -24.09
N ASN A 278 2.46 44.42 -24.83
CA ASN A 278 1.24 44.72 -25.60
C ASN A 278 0.04 44.05 -24.93
N LEU A 279 -0.99 44.83 -24.58
CA LEU A 279 -2.22 44.35 -23.95
C LEU A 279 -3.38 44.46 -24.96
N PRO A 280 -3.84 43.35 -25.57
CA PRO A 280 -4.92 43.38 -26.54
C PRO A 280 -6.30 43.41 -25.86
N GLY A 281 -7.12 44.40 -26.21
CA GLY A 281 -8.49 44.59 -25.74
C GLY A 281 -9.52 44.20 -26.79
N TRP A 282 -9.61 42.93 -27.18
CA TRP A 282 -10.46 42.49 -28.31
C TRP A 282 -11.85 42.05 -27.84
N TYR A 283 -12.86 42.79 -28.25
CA TYR A 283 -14.25 42.55 -27.95
C TYR A 283 -14.94 41.86 -29.12
N GLU A 284 -15.72 40.82 -28.84
CA GLU A 284 -16.52 40.09 -29.83
C GLU A 284 -17.99 40.52 -29.74
N GLU A 285 -18.67 40.68 -30.89
CA GLU A 285 -20.12 40.98 -30.93
C GLU A 285 -20.88 39.82 -30.27
N ASP A 286 -21.78 40.13 -29.34
CA ASP A 286 -22.59 39.16 -28.61
C ASP A 286 -23.79 38.70 -29.49
N PRO A 287 -23.87 37.43 -29.95
CA PRO A 287 -24.75 37.02 -31.06
C PRO A 287 -26.21 36.63 -30.70
N LEU A 288 -26.78 37.03 -29.56
CA LEU A 288 -28.05 36.46 -29.06
C LEU A 288 -29.31 37.30 -29.33
N ASP A 289 -30.30 36.75 -30.05
CA ASP A 289 -31.71 37.21 -29.96
C ASP A 289 -32.78 36.17 -30.41
N TRP A 290 -32.58 34.85 -30.23
CA TRP A 290 -33.61 33.78 -30.35
C TRP A 290 -33.38 32.63 -29.33
N SER A 291 -34.43 31.91 -28.92
CA SER A 291 -34.35 30.69 -28.08
C SER A 291 -35.12 29.50 -28.68
N ASP A 292 -34.59 28.30 -28.51
CA ASP A 292 -35.12 27.03 -29.06
C ASP A 292 -35.63 26.09 -27.93
N ILE A 293 -36.55 25.16 -28.25
CA ILE A 293 -36.88 24.02 -27.36
C ILE A 293 -36.21 22.76 -27.90
N VAL A 294 -35.48 22.05 -27.04
CA VAL A 294 -34.89 20.74 -27.33
C VAL A 294 -35.63 19.67 -26.53
N ILE A 295 -36.06 18.60 -27.20
CA ILE A 295 -36.68 17.41 -26.62
C ILE A 295 -35.74 16.25 -26.87
N ASP A 296 -35.36 15.55 -25.80
CA ASP A 296 -34.23 14.62 -25.81
C ASP A 296 -34.52 13.39 -24.92
N PRO A 297 -35.23 12.37 -25.44
CA PRO A 297 -35.42 11.11 -24.72
C PRO A 297 -34.19 10.19 -24.82
N ASP A 298 -33.60 9.82 -23.69
CA ASP A 298 -32.44 8.91 -23.61
C ASP A 298 -32.90 7.50 -23.22
N PRO A 299 -32.47 6.42 -23.90
CA PRO A 299 -31.63 6.41 -25.10
C PRO A 299 -32.39 6.82 -26.37
N ASP A 300 -31.69 7.46 -27.32
CA ASP A 300 -32.25 7.94 -28.60
C ASP A 300 -33.00 6.83 -29.39
N GLU A 301 -32.57 5.57 -29.22
CA GLU A 301 -33.22 4.42 -29.86
C GLU A 301 -34.60 4.08 -29.28
N ALA A 302 -34.97 4.63 -28.12
CA ALA A 302 -36.28 4.46 -27.50
C ALA A 302 -37.41 4.97 -28.40
N GLN A 303 -37.12 5.95 -29.28
CA GLN A 303 -38.11 6.60 -30.15
C GLN A 303 -39.37 6.99 -29.37
N ALA A 304 -39.14 7.50 -28.17
CA ALA A 304 -40.17 7.68 -27.16
C ALA A 304 -41.22 8.70 -27.62
N PRO A 305 -42.52 8.35 -27.62
CA PRO A 305 -43.56 9.31 -27.96
C PRO A 305 -43.67 10.39 -26.88
N TRP A 306 -43.89 11.64 -27.30
CA TRP A 306 -44.05 12.79 -26.42
C TRP A 306 -45.14 13.76 -26.90
N ILE A 307 -45.70 14.51 -25.96
CA ILE A 307 -46.65 15.62 -26.21
C ILE A 307 -46.15 16.84 -25.46
N LEU A 308 -45.94 17.96 -26.16
CA LEU A 308 -45.53 19.24 -25.61
C LEU A 308 -46.67 20.26 -25.71
N THR A 309 -46.96 20.96 -24.61
CA THR A 309 -47.99 22.02 -24.54
C THR A 309 -47.41 23.30 -23.95
N GLY A 310 -47.91 24.47 -24.34
CA GLY A 310 -47.34 25.76 -23.91
C GLY A 310 -48.33 26.94 -23.95
N PRO A 311 -47.83 28.19 -23.82
CA PRO A 311 -48.63 29.41 -23.88
C PRO A 311 -49.39 29.57 -25.21
N ASP A 312 -50.42 30.43 -25.24
CA ASP A 312 -51.20 30.76 -26.44
C ASP A 312 -51.75 29.54 -27.23
N ALA A 313 -52.07 28.47 -26.49
CA ALA A 313 -52.54 27.20 -27.03
C ALA A 313 -51.52 26.46 -27.92
N PHE A 314 -50.22 26.70 -27.69
CA PHE A 314 -49.14 25.92 -28.28
C PHE A 314 -49.29 24.44 -27.94
N HIS A 315 -49.16 23.58 -28.96
CA HIS A 315 -49.28 22.13 -28.85
C HIS A 315 -48.50 21.46 -29.98
N GLU A 316 -47.56 20.58 -29.62
CA GLU A 316 -46.79 19.74 -30.54
C GLU A 316 -46.75 18.29 -30.00
N GLU A 317 -46.62 17.33 -30.89
CA GLU A 317 -46.44 15.91 -30.54
C GLU A 317 -45.42 15.27 -31.46
N GLY A 318 -44.67 14.29 -30.96
CA GLY A 318 -43.60 13.64 -31.71
C GLY A 318 -43.06 12.38 -31.06
N SER A 319 -41.93 11.90 -31.56
CA SER A 319 -41.23 10.73 -31.05
C SER A 319 -39.72 10.87 -31.23
N GLY A 320 -38.93 10.46 -30.23
CA GLY A 320 -37.46 10.65 -30.26
C GLY A 320 -37.06 12.13 -30.15
N ASP A 321 -35.82 12.44 -30.50
CA ASP A 321 -35.27 13.78 -30.36
C ASP A 321 -35.93 14.79 -31.30
N ALA A 322 -36.09 16.02 -30.83
CA ALA A 322 -36.57 17.13 -31.64
C ALA A 322 -36.00 18.48 -31.18
N VAL A 323 -35.76 19.37 -32.15
CA VAL A 323 -35.47 20.77 -31.91
C VAL A 323 -36.57 21.61 -32.55
N LEU A 324 -37.25 22.43 -31.74
CA LEU A 324 -38.32 23.32 -32.17
C LEU A 324 -37.76 24.75 -32.22
N GLU A 325 -37.28 25.15 -33.40
CA GLU A 325 -36.57 26.41 -33.62
C GLU A 325 -37.51 27.63 -33.72
N HIS A 326 -37.13 28.77 -33.12
CA HIS A 326 -37.75 30.09 -33.35
C HIS A 326 -39.21 30.28 -32.92
N PHE A 327 -39.70 29.59 -31.89
CA PHE A 327 -41.14 29.59 -31.53
C PHE A 327 -41.53 30.20 -30.18
N LEU A 328 -40.61 30.80 -29.41
CA LEU A 328 -40.90 31.01 -27.99
C LEU A 328 -41.43 32.40 -27.64
N ASP A 329 -42.75 32.45 -27.49
CA ASP A 329 -43.38 33.38 -26.57
C ASP A 329 -43.05 32.96 -25.12
N GLY A 330 -42.71 33.94 -24.28
CA GLY A 330 -42.37 33.69 -22.87
C GLY A 330 -43.55 33.11 -22.09
N GLY A 331 -43.33 32.00 -21.39
CA GLY A 331 -44.32 31.32 -20.56
C GLY A 331 -43.96 29.87 -20.22
N GLU A 332 -44.87 29.14 -19.57
CA GLU A 332 -44.66 27.77 -19.09
C GLU A 332 -45.03 26.73 -20.16
N TYR A 333 -44.13 25.77 -20.41
CA TYR A 333 -44.31 24.63 -21.28
C TYR A 333 -44.34 23.34 -20.44
N THR A 334 -45.15 22.36 -20.86
CA THR A 334 -45.32 21.06 -20.21
C THR A 334 -45.16 19.93 -21.23
N ILE A 335 -44.24 19.00 -20.98
CA ILE A 335 -44.06 17.76 -21.76
C ILE A 335 -44.69 16.57 -21.04
N VAL A 336 -45.25 15.63 -21.80
CA VAL A 336 -45.75 14.32 -21.33
C VAL A 336 -45.06 13.23 -22.13
N TRP A 337 -44.38 12.31 -21.44
CA TRP A 337 -43.70 11.16 -22.02
C TRP A 337 -44.64 9.95 -22.12
N GLY A 338 -44.61 9.22 -23.23
CA GLY A 338 -45.46 8.04 -23.43
C GLY A 338 -44.80 6.70 -23.03
N GLU A 339 -45.49 5.59 -23.25
CA GLU A 339 -44.96 4.25 -22.94
C GLU A 339 -44.15 3.71 -24.11
N VAL A 340 -43.00 3.09 -23.83
CA VAL A 340 -42.16 2.36 -24.80
C VAL A 340 -42.09 0.90 -24.35
N PRO A 341 -42.37 -0.10 -25.22
CA PRO A 341 -42.26 -1.51 -24.85
C PRO A 341 -40.87 -1.86 -24.31
N ASP A 342 -40.83 -2.67 -23.25
CA ASP A 342 -39.60 -3.12 -22.59
C ASP A 342 -38.72 -1.99 -22.00
N MET A 343 -39.29 -0.79 -21.83
CA MET A 343 -38.66 0.35 -21.15
C MET A 343 -39.60 0.94 -20.09
N ALA A 344 -39.02 1.36 -18.96
CA ALA A 344 -39.73 2.14 -17.96
C ALA A 344 -39.83 3.61 -18.43
N THR A 345 -41.04 4.17 -18.43
CA THR A 345 -41.28 5.59 -18.73
C THR A 345 -40.57 6.50 -17.72
N PRO A 346 -40.07 7.70 -18.14
CA PRO A 346 -39.44 8.66 -17.25
C PRO A 346 -40.25 8.99 -16.01
N VAL A 347 -39.56 9.23 -14.88
CA VAL A 347 -40.19 9.61 -13.60
C VAL A 347 -39.69 11.00 -13.19
N PRO A 348 -40.56 12.03 -13.15
CA PRO A 348 -42.00 12.00 -13.43
C PRO A 348 -42.33 11.82 -14.93
N PRO A 349 -43.49 11.22 -15.28
CA PRO A 349 -43.90 11.06 -16.69
C PRO A 349 -44.29 12.39 -17.37
N THR A 350 -44.18 13.50 -16.65
CA THR A 350 -44.46 14.86 -17.12
C THR A 350 -43.41 15.83 -16.60
N GLY A 351 -42.87 16.69 -17.47
CA GLY A 351 -41.94 17.77 -17.11
C GLY A 351 -42.55 19.14 -17.39
N THR A 352 -42.23 20.15 -16.58
CA THR A 352 -42.68 21.55 -16.79
C THR A 352 -41.48 22.50 -16.72
N ALA A 353 -41.41 23.47 -17.62
CA ALA A 353 -40.37 24.50 -17.58
C ALA A 353 -40.85 25.83 -18.18
N THR A 354 -40.34 26.95 -17.65
CA THR A 354 -40.82 28.30 -17.99
C THR A 354 -39.74 29.08 -18.73
N VAL A 355 -40.09 29.59 -19.91
CA VAL A 355 -39.26 30.49 -20.70
C VAL A 355 -39.43 31.91 -20.14
N THR A 356 -38.49 32.37 -19.31
CA THR A 356 -38.49 33.74 -18.75
C THR A 356 -37.51 34.69 -19.45
N GLY A 357 -36.94 34.28 -20.59
CA GLY A 357 -35.94 35.05 -21.34
C GLY A 357 -35.34 34.23 -22.49
N LEU A 358 -34.14 34.61 -22.93
CA LEU A 358 -33.41 34.04 -24.08
C LEU A 358 -32.65 32.74 -23.75
N GLN A 359 -33.26 31.82 -23.00
CA GLN A 359 -32.65 30.52 -22.69
C GLN A 359 -33.30 29.43 -23.52
N ASP A 360 -32.48 28.56 -24.12
CA ASP A 360 -32.96 27.31 -24.69
C ASP A 360 -33.59 26.46 -23.59
N LEU A 361 -34.72 25.85 -23.91
CA LEU A 361 -35.47 25.01 -22.99
C LEU A 361 -35.27 23.55 -23.36
N VAL A 362 -34.68 22.76 -22.48
CA VAL A 362 -34.43 21.34 -22.74
C VAL A 362 -35.33 20.45 -21.88
N PHE A 363 -36.03 19.51 -22.50
CA PHE A 363 -36.78 18.45 -21.83
C PHE A 363 -36.08 17.10 -22.05
N HIS A 364 -35.52 16.54 -20.96
CA HIS A 364 -34.93 15.21 -20.97
C HIS A 364 -35.91 14.15 -20.47
N GLY A 365 -35.90 12.98 -21.10
CA GLY A 365 -36.75 11.85 -20.75
C GLY A 365 -35.97 10.54 -20.70
N ASP A 366 -35.56 10.13 -19.50
CA ASP A 366 -34.76 8.91 -19.32
C ASP A 366 -35.65 7.65 -19.31
N TYR A 367 -35.59 6.88 -20.39
CA TYR A 367 -36.20 5.55 -20.52
C TYR A 367 -35.19 4.48 -20.13
N ILE A 368 -35.54 3.67 -19.13
CA ILE A 368 -34.63 2.63 -18.62
C ILE A 368 -35.10 1.27 -19.14
N PRO A 369 -34.27 0.49 -19.85
CA PRO A 369 -34.61 -0.87 -20.24
C PRO A 369 -35.10 -1.71 -19.06
N VAL A 370 -36.15 -2.49 -19.25
CA VAL A 370 -36.75 -3.40 -18.26
C VAL A 370 -35.92 -4.68 -18.19
N ILE A 371 -34.62 -4.55 -17.91
CA ILE A 371 -33.70 -5.67 -17.70
C ILE A 371 -33.53 -5.85 -16.19
N PRO A 372 -33.58 -7.08 -15.65
CA PRO A 372 -33.27 -7.29 -14.25
C PRO A 372 -31.89 -6.71 -13.89
N LEU A 373 -31.78 -6.06 -12.74
CA LEU A 373 -30.50 -5.54 -12.26
C LEU A 373 -29.48 -6.68 -12.01
N PRO A 374 -28.17 -6.39 -11.98
CA PRO A 374 -27.15 -7.39 -11.69
C PRO A 374 -27.44 -8.13 -10.38
N VAL A 375 -27.09 -9.42 -10.32
CA VAL A 375 -27.24 -10.22 -9.11
C VAL A 375 -26.25 -9.69 -8.05
N PRO A 376 -26.71 -9.20 -6.89
CA PRO A 376 -25.83 -8.60 -5.90
C PRO A 376 -25.11 -9.64 -5.05
N GLY A 377 -24.01 -9.22 -4.42
CA GLY A 377 -23.32 -9.98 -3.38
C GLY A 377 -22.71 -11.30 -3.85
N ILE A 378 -22.31 -11.39 -5.13
CA ILE A 378 -21.62 -12.58 -5.64
C ILE A 378 -20.25 -12.68 -4.96
N THR A 379 -20.01 -13.78 -4.26
CA THR A 379 -18.70 -14.13 -3.71
C THR A 379 -18.28 -15.50 -4.25
N VAL A 380 -17.00 -15.63 -4.56
CA VAL A 380 -16.40 -16.89 -4.98
C VAL A 380 -15.25 -17.21 -4.05
N GLY A 381 -15.20 -18.44 -3.55
CA GLY A 381 -14.16 -18.89 -2.65
C GLY A 381 -13.85 -20.37 -2.82
N PRO A 382 -12.79 -20.85 -2.17
CA PRO A 382 -12.48 -22.27 -2.16
C PRO A 382 -13.53 -23.06 -1.39
N GLY A 383 -13.97 -24.18 -1.97
CA GLY A 383 -14.92 -25.08 -1.34
C GLY A 383 -14.32 -25.92 -0.20
N PRO A 384 -15.17 -26.67 0.51
CA PRO A 384 -14.76 -27.47 1.65
C PRO A 384 -13.88 -28.67 1.27
N GLN A 385 -14.01 -29.20 0.04
CA GLN A 385 -13.15 -30.27 -0.45
C GLN A 385 -12.14 -29.79 -1.48
N LEU A 386 -11.18 -30.66 -1.77
CA LEU A 386 -10.14 -30.40 -2.76
C LEU A 386 -10.74 -30.25 -4.16
N GLY A 387 -10.41 -29.14 -4.83
CA GLY A 387 -10.90 -28.88 -6.19
C GLY A 387 -12.38 -28.47 -6.23
N GLU A 388 -12.94 -28.09 -5.09
CA GLU A 388 -14.26 -27.46 -5.02
C GLU A 388 -14.13 -25.93 -4.97
N ILE A 389 -15.14 -25.27 -5.51
CA ILE A 389 -15.38 -23.83 -5.44
C ILE A 389 -16.76 -23.62 -4.84
N THR A 390 -16.88 -22.74 -3.86
CA THR A 390 -18.17 -22.27 -3.35
C THR A 390 -18.49 -20.93 -4.00
N LEU A 391 -19.66 -20.83 -4.61
CA LEU A 391 -20.21 -19.60 -5.17
C LEU A 391 -21.44 -19.21 -4.35
N GLU A 392 -21.45 -18.01 -3.79
CA GLU A 392 -22.59 -17.47 -3.03
C GLU A 392 -23.08 -16.18 -3.65
N TRP A 393 -24.38 -15.89 -3.53
CA TRP A 393 -24.96 -14.64 -4.01
C TRP A 393 -26.24 -14.29 -3.25
N GLN A 394 -26.65 -13.03 -3.32
CA GLN A 394 -27.89 -12.54 -2.72
C GLN A 394 -29.05 -12.62 -3.71
N SER A 395 -30.27 -12.78 -3.19
CA SER A 395 -31.46 -12.75 -4.05
C SER A 395 -31.67 -11.34 -4.61
N LEU A 396 -32.01 -11.26 -5.89
CA LEU A 396 -32.52 -10.03 -6.49
C LEU A 396 -33.96 -9.80 -6.04
N HIS A 397 -34.21 -8.72 -5.29
CA HIS A 397 -35.52 -8.40 -4.70
C HIS A 397 -36.31 -7.36 -5.49
N ALA A 398 -35.65 -6.58 -6.36
CA ALA A 398 -36.27 -5.54 -7.16
C ALA A 398 -35.99 -5.79 -8.64
N SER A 399 -36.96 -6.40 -9.31
CA SER A 399 -37.04 -6.47 -10.77
C SER A 399 -38.45 -6.11 -11.18
N TYR A 400 -38.59 -5.48 -12.34
CA TYR A 400 -39.90 -5.09 -12.87
C TYR A 400 -40.79 -6.32 -13.13
N HIS A 401 -40.16 -7.41 -13.55
CA HIS A 401 -40.76 -8.73 -13.76
C HIS A 401 -40.24 -9.73 -12.72
N PRO A 402 -41.09 -10.60 -12.12
CA PRO A 402 -40.65 -11.58 -11.12
C PRO A 402 -39.51 -12.47 -11.59
N ILE A 403 -38.47 -12.64 -10.76
CA ILE A 403 -37.38 -13.59 -11.02
C ILE A 403 -37.87 -15.03 -10.84
N VAL A 404 -37.56 -15.90 -11.79
CA VAL A 404 -37.98 -17.31 -11.80
C VAL A 404 -36.83 -18.29 -11.59
N GLU A 405 -35.61 -17.94 -12.01
CA GLU A 405 -34.41 -18.78 -11.82
C GLU A 405 -33.11 -17.94 -11.82
N TYR A 406 -32.04 -18.55 -11.31
CA TYR A 406 -30.66 -18.09 -11.46
C TYR A 406 -29.89 -19.10 -12.32
N ARG A 407 -29.00 -18.58 -13.18
CA ARG A 407 -28.08 -19.38 -13.98
C ARG A 407 -26.66 -19.05 -13.59
N THR A 408 -25.86 -20.09 -13.33
CA THR A 408 -24.45 -19.95 -12.98
C THR A 408 -23.59 -20.45 -14.13
N ALA A 409 -22.46 -19.79 -14.36
CA ALA A 409 -21.51 -20.16 -15.41
C ALA A 409 -20.08 -19.86 -14.99
N PHE A 410 -19.12 -20.50 -15.64
CA PHE A 410 -17.70 -20.18 -15.51
C PHE A 410 -16.98 -20.04 -16.85
N SER A 411 -15.83 -19.36 -16.82
CA SER A 411 -14.90 -19.22 -17.94
C SER A 411 -13.47 -19.39 -17.45
N THR A 412 -12.62 -20.01 -18.25
CA THR A 412 -11.15 -20.05 -18.06
C THR A 412 -10.41 -19.17 -19.07
N ALA A 413 -11.14 -18.51 -19.98
CA ALA A 413 -10.59 -17.67 -21.04
C ALA A 413 -10.46 -16.18 -20.63
N GLY A 414 -11.02 -15.81 -19.48
CA GLY A 414 -11.08 -14.43 -18.97
C GLY A 414 -12.43 -14.12 -18.33
N PRO A 415 -12.63 -12.86 -17.89
CA PRO A 415 -13.87 -12.38 -17.28
C PRO A 415 -15.11 -12.66 -18.13
N ILE A 416 -16.20 -13.02 -17.46
CA ILE A 416 -17.51 -13.21 -18.11
C ILE A 416 -18.19 -11.85 -18.24
N THR A 417 -18.58 -11.49 -19.46
CA THR A 417 -19.26 -10.25 -19.82
C THR A 417 -20.61 -10.56 -20.46
N GLY A 418 -21.44 -9.53 -20.67
CA GLY A 418 -22.69 -9.68 -21.41
C GLY A 418 -22.49 -10.25 -22.83
N GLU A 419 -21.39 -9.87 -23.49
CA GLU A 419 -21.09 -10.28 -24.86
C GLU A 419 -20.62 -11.74 -24.97
N ASN A 420 -19.95 -12.26 -23.95
CA ASN A 420 -19.37 -13.61 -23.98
C ASN A 420 -20.10 -14.64 -23.09
N TRP A 421 -21.22 -14.26 -22.47
CA TRP A 421 -22.02 -15.13 -21.60
C TRP A 421 -22.35 -16.47 -22.26
N ASP A 422 -22.80 -16.46 -23.52
CA ASP A 422 -23.16 -17.69 -24.25
C ASP A 422 -21.96 -18.59 -24.59
N ALA A 423 -20.73 -18.05 -24.50
CA ALA A 423 -19.50 -18.81 -24.65
C ALA A 423 -18.97 -19.39 -23.32
N ALA A 424 -19.50 -18.93 -22.18
CA ALA A 424 -19.16 -19.46 -20.86
C ALA A 424 -19.74 -20.87 -20.67
N VAL A 425 -19.09 -21.67 -19.82
CA VAL A 425 -19.53 -23.04 -19.52
C VAL A 425 -20.62 -22.98 -18.45
N PRO A 426 -21.85 -23.44 -18.74
CA PRO A 426 -22.93 -23.43 -17.75
C PRO A 426 -22.64 -24.44 -16.63
N LEU A 427 -22.90 -24.02 -15.39
CA LEU A 427 -22.75 -24.85 -14.19
C LEU A 427 -24.11 -25.43 -13.78
N GLU A 428 -25.03 -24.58 -13.34
CA GLU A 428 -26.32 -25.00 -12.81
C GLU A 428 -27.44 -23.97 -13.10
N ILE A 429 -28.68 -24.45 -13.09
CA ILE A 429 -29.89 -23.61 -13.10
C ILE A 429 -30.63 -23.84 -11.79
N LEU A 430 -30.78 -22.78 -11.01
CA LEU A 430 -31.35 -22.82 -9.67
C LEU A 430 -32.69 -22.07 -9.64
N PRO A 431 -33.81 -22.74 -9.32
CA PRO A 431 -35.12 -22.07 -9.28
C PRO A 431 -35.17 -21.00 -8.17
N HIS A 432 -35.83 -19.87 -8.44
CA HIS A 432 -36.13 -18.87 -7.42
C HIS A 432 -37.27 -19.39 -6.54
N THR A 433 -36.93 -20.01 -5.40
CA THR A 433 -37.91 -20.70 -4.53
C THR A 433 -38.48 -19.85 -3.39
N GLY A 434 -38.47 -18.51 -3.50
CA GLY A 434 -39.10 -17.60 -2.52
C GLY A 434 -38.14 -16.58 -1.89
N PRO A 435 -38.51 -15.93 -0.77
CA PRO A 435 -37.80 -14.77 -0.21
C PRO A 435 -36.50 -15.11 0.53
N GLY A 436 -35.79 -16.17 0.12
CA GLY A 436 -34.45 -16.45 0.64
C GLY A 436 -33.53 -15.26 0.34
N MET A 437 -32.75 -14.82 1.32
CA MET A 437 -31.87 -13.66 1.16
C MET A 437 -30.54 -14.03 0.48
N SER A 438 -30.14 -15.31 0.50
CA SER A 438 -28.91 -15.79 -0.13
C SER A 438 -29.03 -17.21 -0.69
N PHE A 439 -28.14 -17.51 -1.65
CA PHE A 439 -27.95 -18.81 -2.28
C PHE A 439 -26.46 -19.17 -2.20
N SER A 440 -26.15 -20.47 -2.15
CA SER A 440 -24.78 -21.00 -2.12
C SER A 440 -24.75 -22.33 -2.87
N ALA A 441 -23.73 -22.54 -3.69
CA ALA A 441 -23.53 -23.76 -4.47
C ALA A 441 -22.05 -24.15 -4.54
N ASP A 442 -21.77 -25.44 -4.38
CA ASP A 442 -20.43 -26.01 -4.45
C ASP A 442 -20.20 -26.70 -5.81
N TYR A 443 -19.14 -26.33 -6.52
CA TYR A 443 -18.78 -26.88 -7.82
C TYR A 443 -17.45 -27.62 -7.76
N SER A 444 -17.46 -28.90 -8.09
CA SER A 444 -16.26 -29.75 -8.10
C SER A 444 -15.65 -29.93 -9.50
N VAL A 445 -14.32 -30.08 -9.56
CA VAL A 445 -13.55 -30.42 -10.78
C VAL A 445 -14.12 -31.59 -11.60
N PRO A 446 -14.35 -32.79 -11.03
CA PRO A 446 -14.76 -33.95 -11.84
C PRO A 446 -16.19 -33.83 -12.40
N GLU A 447 -17.05 -33.04 -11.77
CA GLU A 447 -18.46 -32.93 -12.15
C GLU A 447 -18.72 -31.76 -13.10
N HIS A 448 -18.03 -30.63 -12.91
CA HIS A 448 -18.33 -29.38 -13.61
C HIS A 448 -17.28 -28.98 -14.64
N GLY A 449 -16.20 -29.76 -14.80
CA GLY A 449 -15.16 -29.47 -15.78
C GLY A 449 -14.26 -28.29 -15.39
N LEU A 450 -14.23 -27.92 -14.11
CA LEU A 450 -13.24 -26.97 -13.59
C LEU A 450 -11.82 -27.54 -13.79
N VAL A 451 -10.85 -26.67 -14.04
CA VAL A 451 -9.47 -27.07 -14.29
C VAL A 451 -8.64 -26.76 -13.05
N PRO A 452 -8.13 -27.77 -12.30
CA PRO A 452 -7.28 -27.52 -11.13
C PRO A 452 -6.10 -26.61 -11.46
N GLY A 453 -5.87 -25.60 -10.62
CA GLY A 453 -4.78 -24.63 -10.78
C GLY A 453 -5.02 -23.55 -11.84
N ALA A 454 -6.17 -23.55 -12.53
CA ALA A 454 -6.53 -22.47 -13.45
C ALA A 454 -7.23 -21.33 -12.71
N MET A 455 -6.90 -20.10 -13.06
CA MET A 455 -7.75 -18.95 -12.72
C MET A 455 -9.05 -19.10 -13.50
N THR A 456 -10.18 -19.04 -12.78
CA THR A 456 -11.50 -19.27 -13.34
C THR A 456 -12.43 -18.15 -12.91
N TRP A 457 -13.17 -17.59 -13.85
CA TRP A 457 -14.14 -16.51 -13.65
C TRP A 457 -15.53 -17.11 -13.53
N PHE A 458 -16.28 -16.69 -12.53
CA PHE A 458 -17.62 -17.17 -12.23
C PHE A 458 -18.62 -16.03 -12.35
N MET A 459 -19.85 -16.35 -12.73
CA MET A 459 -20.90 -15.35 -12.84
C MET A 459 -22.28 -15.97 -12.60
N VAL A 460 -23.17 -15.17 -12.03
CA VAL A 460 -24.58 -15.51 -11.79
C VAL A 460 -25.45 -14.50 -12.50
N ARG A 461 -26.42 -14.97 -13.30
CA ARG A 461 -27.48 -14.13 -13.88
C ARG A 461 -28.85 -14.57 -13.42
N ALA A 462 -29.70 -13.61 -13.07
CA ALA A 462 -31.12 -13.87 -12.81
C ALA A 462 -31.89 -13.91 -14.14
N VAL A 463 -32.95 -14.71 -14.19
CA VAL A 463 -33.89 -14.76 -15.31
C VAL A 463 -35.27 -14.39 -14.78
N ASP A 464 -35.93 -13.42 -15.41
CA ASP A 464 -37.31 -13.06 -15.09
C ASP A 464 -38.35 -13.96 -15.79
N ASP A 465 -39.63 -13.79 -15.46
CA ASP A 465 -40.74 -14.55 -16.05
C ASP A 465 -41.02 -14.22 -17.53
N HIS A 466 -40.32 -13.24 -18.10
CA HIS A 466 -40.34 -12.90 -19.53
C HIS A 466 -39.10 -13.45 -20.28
N GLY A 467 -38.18 -14.08 -19.56
CA GLY A 467 -36.97 -14.70 -20.10
C GLY A 467 -35.79 -13.72 -20.25
N ASN A 468 -35.90 -12.50 -19.73
CA ASN A 468 -34.80 -11.54 -19.74
C ASN A 468 -33.75 -11.94 -18.71
N LEU A 469 -32.49 -11.87 -19.13
CA LEU A 469 -31.35 -12.11 -18.25
C LEU A 469 -30.89 -10.81 -17.61
N SER A 470 -30.58 -10.83 -16.31
CA SER A 470 -30.03 -9.68 -15.61
C SER A 470 -28.76 -9.14 -16.25
N THR A 471 -28.44 -7.85 -16.12
CA THR A 471 -27.11 -7.35 -16.50
C THR A 471 -26.00 -8.04 -15.68
N ILE A 472 -24.76 -7.96 -16.18
CA ILE A 472 -23.56 -8.46 -15.48
C ILE A 472 -22.81 -7.26 -14.93
N GLU A 473 -22.39 -7.35 -13.67
CA GLU A 473 -21.53 -6.38 -13.02
C GLU A 473 -20.46 -7.11 -12.22
N GLY A 474 -19.26 -6.53 -12.14
CA GLY A 474 -18.14 -7.08 -11.38
C GLY A 474 -17.38 -8.20 -12.09
N GLU A 475 -16.26 -8.57 -11.47
CA GLU A 475 -15.42 -9.68 -11.88
C GLU A 475 -15.19 -10.58 -10.66
N HIS A 476 -15.60 -11.84 -10.76
CA HIS A 476 -15.48 -12.81 -9.68
C HIS A 476 -14.58 -13.96 -10.13
N ALA A 477 -13.29 -13.86 -9.80
CA ALA A 477 -12.29 -14.84 -10.19
C ALA A 477 -11.77 -15.61 -8.98
N GLN A 478 -11.53 -16.91 -9.16
CA GLN A 478 -10.92 -17.75 -8.13
C GLN A 478 -9.98 -18.76 -8.79
N LEU A 479 -8.81 -18.94 -8.17
CA LEU A 479 -7.91 -20.03 -8.51
C LEU A 479 -8.55 -21.33 -8.06
N VAL A 480 -8.83 -22.24 -8.99
CA VAL A 480 -9.39 -23.55 -8.66
C VAL A 480 -8.36 -24.32 -7.84
N PRO A 481 -8.66 -24.70 -6.58
CA PRO A 481 -7.68 -25.33 -5.71
C PRO A 481 -7.12 -26.61 -6.33
N MET A 482 -5.80 -26.78 -6.29
CA MET A 482 -5.14 -28.04 -6.65
C MET A 482 -4.22 -28.51 -5.54
N THR A 483 -3.92 -29.80 -5.51
CA THR A 483 -2.86 -30.32 -4.64
C THR A 483 -1.51 -30.01 -5.22
N VAL A 484 -0.66 -29.41 -4.40
CA VAL A 484 0.78 -29.32 -4.64
C VAL A 484 1.50 -30.16 -3.61
N PRO A 485 2.63 -30.80 -3.98
CA PRO A 485 3.51 -31.41 -2.98
C PRO A 485 4.30 -30.32 -2.26
N VAL A 486 4.52 -30.50 -0.96
CA VAL A 486 5.53 -29.72 -0.20
C VAL A 486 6.69 -30.65 0.08
N PHE A 487 7.87 -30.32 -0.43
CA PHE A 487 9.07 -31.11 -0.28
C PHE A 487 10.26 -30.21 0.00
N GLY A 488 11.29 -30.78 0.59
CA GLY A 488 12.52 -30.05 0.89
C GLY A 488 13.55 -30.99 1.50
N ARG A 489 14.67 -30.39 1.93
CA ARG A 489 15.75 -31.07 2.63
C ARG A 489 16.08 -30.36 3.93
N ILE A 490 16.42 -31.14 4.94
CA ILE A 490 16.99 -30.65 6.18
C ILE A 490 18.49 -30.95 6.18
N THR A 491 19.30 -29.90 6.25
CA THR A 491 20.76 -30.01 6.30
C THR A 491 21.31 -29.37 7.57
N GLY A 492 22.49 -29.80 8.02
CA GLY A 492 23.26 -29.05 8.99
C GLY A 492 24.06 -27.93 8.31
N ILE A 493 24.74 -27.12 9.11
CA ILE A 493 25.58 -26.02 8.61
C ILE A 493 26.75 -26.49 7.72
N GLY A 494 27.22 -27.74 7.82
CA GLY A 494 28.24 -28.26 6.91
C GLY A 494 27.67 -28.67 5.54
N GLY A 495 26.35 -28.53 5.33
CA GLY A 495 25.64 -29.01 4.17
C GLY A 495 25.35 -30.51 4.19
N GLU A 496 25.70 -31.20 5.28
CA GLU A 496 25.37 -32.61 5.45
C GLU A 496 23.87 -32.83 5.62
N PRO A 497 23.29 -33.86 5.00
CA PRO A 497 21.88 -34.20 5.19
C PRO A 497 21.62 -34.73 6.61
N LEU A 498 20.52 -34.28 7.23
CA LEU A 498 20.13 -34.71 8.57
C LEU A 498 18.92 -35.65 8.49
N ALA A 499 19.16 -36.93 8.76
CA ALA A 499 18.14 -37.98 8.73
C ALA A 499 17.35 -38.07 10.05
N GLY A 500 16.09 -38.48 9.96
CA GLY A 500 15.23 -38.70 11.13
C GLY A 500 14.72 -37.43 11.81
N ILE A 501 14.98 -36.24 11.24
CA ILE A 501 14.47 -34.97 11.77
C ILE A 501 12.97 -34.90 11.49
N PRO A 502 12.11 -34.72 12.49
CA PRO A 502 10.68 -34.59 12.25
C PRO A 502 10.39 -33.21 11.65
N VAL A 503 9.67 -33.22 10.54
CA VAL A 503 9.13 -32.06 9.83
C VAL A 503 7.62 -32.08 9.96
N GLU A 504 7.06 -30.92 10.23
CA GLU A 504 5.63 -30.69 10.41
C GLU A 504 5.17 -29.61 9.43
N ILE A 505 4.01 -29.82 8.82
CA ILE A 505 3.30 -28.78 8.06
C ILE A 505 2.08 -28.32 8.85
N GLY A 506 1.82 -27.02 8.84
CA GLY A 506 0.66 -26.46 9.55
C GLY A 506 -0.01 -25.32 8.78
N LEU A 507 -1.31 -25.16 9.06
CA LEU A 507 -2.17 -24.09 8.56
C LEU A 507 -2.86 -23.44 9.77
N ASP A 508 -2.70 -22.13 9.94
CA ASP A 508 -3.30 -21.34 11.03
C ASP A 508 -3.06 -21.94 12.43
N GLY A 509 -1.86 -22.48 12.66
CA GLY A 509 -1.47 -23.11 13.91
C GLY A 509 -1.96 -24.55 14.10
N ALA A 510 -2.80 -25.07 13.20
CA ALA A 510 -3.20 -26.48 13.19
C ALA A 510 -2.20 -27.33 12.39
N SER A 511 -1.80 -28.46 12.96
CA SER A 511 -0.94 -29.45 12.29
C SER A 511 -1.73 -30.17 11.18
N LEU A 512 -1.24 -30.11 9.94
CA LEU A 512 -1.81 -30.83 8.80
C LEU A 512 -1.16 -32.21 8.61
N GLY A 513 0.08 -32.38 9.09
CA GLY A 513 0.82 -33.62 8.93
C GLY A 513 2.24 -33.53 9.47
N ARG A 514 2.80 -34.70 9.78
CA ARG A 514 4.16 -34.84 10.30
C ARG A 514 4.85 -36.05 9.69
N MET A 515 6.13 -35.90 9.36
CA MET A 515 6.98 -36.99 8.88
C MET A 515 8.42 -36.79 9.31
N ALA A 516 9.24 -37.85 9.29
CA ALA A 516 10.68 -37.74 9.52
C ALA A 516 11.42 -37.66 8.18
N THR A 517 12.53 -36.93 8.14
CA THR A 517 13.42 -36.92 6.98
C THR A 517 14.07 -38.28 6.73
N ASP A 518 14.33 -38.58 5.46
CA ASP A 518 15.05 -39.80 5.05
C ASP A 518 16.58 -39.67 5.21
N ALA A 519 17.34 -40.66 4.72
CA ALA A 519 18.80 -40.69 4.82
C ALA A 519 19.51 -39.54 4.06
N ASP A 520 18.85 -38.95 3.07
CA ASP A 520 19.33 -37.79 2.31
C ASP A 520 18.80 -36.47 2.88
N GLY A 521 18.20 -36.52 4.08
CA GLY A 521 17.58 -35.37 4.75
C GLY A 521 16.29 -34.91 4.07
N ALA A 522 15.76 -35.65 3.11
CA ALA A 522 14.61 -35.22 2.32
C ALA A 522 13.28 -35.54 3.01
N PHE A 523 12.28 -34.70 2.75
CA PHE A 523 10.89 -34.93 3.15
C PHE A 523 9.93 -34.55 2.02
N ARG A 524 8.72 -35.10 2.04
CA ARG A 524 7.69 -34.86 1.02
C ARG A 524 6.28 -35.13 1.55
N PHE A 525 5.44 -34.10 1.56
CA PHE A 525 4.00 -34.17 1.79
C PHE A 525 3.27 -34.14 0.46
N GLU A 526 2.43 -35.14 0.18
CA GLU A 526 1.89 -35.36 -1.18
C GLU A 526 0.70 -34.47 -1.56
N ALA A 527 0.00 -33.84 -0.61
CA ALA A 527 -1.24 -33.13 -0.92
C ALA A 527 -1.52 -32.00 0.07
N VAL A 528 -1.23 -30.77 -0.35
CA VAL A 528 -1.75 -29.56 0.29
C VAL A 528 -2.39 -28.65 -0.75
N ARG A 529 -3.39 -27.84 -0.39
CA ARG A 529 -4.01 -26.93 -1.35
C ARG A 529 -3.01 -25.81 -1.66
N ASN A 530 -2.80 -25.51 -2.93
CA ASN A 530 -1.93 -24.42 -3.38
C ASN A 530 -2.41 -23.00 -2.98
N ILE A 531 -3.63 -22.91 -2.45
CA ILE A 531 -4.25 -21.71 -1.92
C ILE A 531 -4.08 -21.54 -0.40
N ASP A 532 -3.61 -22.58 0.30
CA ASP A 532 -3.37 -22.52 1.74
C ASP A 532 -1.97 -21.96 2.00
N ALA A 533 -1.87 -20.96 2.88
CA ALA A 533 -0.58 -20.48 3.36
C ALA A 533 -0.03 -21.46 4.41
N ILE A 534 0.94 -22.27 4.03
CA ILE A 534 1.41 -23.39 4.86
C ILE A 534 2.77 -23.07 5.45
N ALA A 535 2.88 -23.21 6.76
CA ALA A 535 4.14 -23.19 7.47
C ALA A 535 4.78 -24.57 7.45
N VAL A 536 6.10 -24.62 7.29
CA VAL A 536 6.90 -25.84 7.40
C VAL A 536 7.85 -25.66 8.57
N GLY A 537 7.76 -26.53 9.57
CA GLY A 537 8.55 -26.45 10.78
C GLY A 537 9.31 -27.74 11.09
N THR A 538 10.46 -27.63 11.76
CA THR A 538 11.17 -28.77 12.33
C THR A 538 10.80 -29.01 13.80
N ARG A 539 11.03 -30.23 14.29
CA ARG A 539 10.97 -30.63 15.70
C ARG A 539 12.23 -31.39 16.11
N ALA A 540 13.40 -30.86 15.76
CA ALA A 540 14.71 -31.42 16.09
C ALA A 540 14.90 -31.61 17.60
N ALA A 541 14.29 -30.76 18.43
CA ALA A 541 14.29 -30.90 19.87
C ALA A 541 13.66 -32.22 20.37
N GLU A 542 12.81 -32.89 19.59
CA GLU A 542 12.23 -34.19 19.96
C GLU A 542 13.18 -35.37 19.71
N VAL A 543 14.21 -35.20 18.87
CA VAL A 543 15.18 -36.25 18.55
C VAL A 543 16.41 -36.14 19.44
N ASP A 544 17.02 -34.96 19.48
CA ASP A 544 18.19 -34.69 20.30
C ASP A 544 18.10 -33.26 20.88
N PRO A 545 17.34 -33.09 21.98
CA PRO A 545 17.15 -31.79 22.60
C PRO A 545 18.50 -31.18 22.99
N GLY A 546 18.77 -29.98 22.51
CA GLY A 546 20.01 -29.28 22.81
C GLY A 546 21.08 -29.33 21.72
N VAL A 547 20.86 -30.03 20.60
CA VAL A 547 21.84 -30.05 19.50
C VAL A 547 21.57 -28.97 18.46
N TRP A 548 20.31 -28.71 18.13
CA TRP A 548 19.91 -27.77 17.09
C TRP A 548 18.80 -26.80 17.56
N TYR A 549 18.69 -25.66 16.89
CA TYR A 549 17.53 -24.77 16.99
C TYR A 549 16.47 -25.20 15.97
N ASP A 550 15.20 -25.28 16.39
CA ASP A 550 14.10 -25.55 15.47
C ASP A 550 13.86 -24.35 14.56
N HIS A 551 13.44 -24.59 13.32
CA HIS A 551 13.11 -23.54 12.35
C HIS A 551 11.69 -23.71 11.83
N VAL A 552 10.99 -22.60 11.66
CA VAL A 552 9.69 -22.53 11.00
C VAL A 552 9.78 -21.56 9.83
N ILE A 553 9.59 -22.07 8.63
CA ILE A 553 9.35 -21.26 7.44
C ILE A 553 7.96 -20.64 7.60
N ALA A 554 7.88 -19.31 7.49
CA ALA A 554 6.63 -18.57 7.58
C ALA A 554 5.58 -19.09 6.57
N PRO A 555 4.28 -19.02 6.91
CA PRO A 555 3.21 -19.41 6.00
C PRO A 555 3.36 -18.75 4.62
N ARG A 556 3.33 -19.55 3.56
CA ARG A 556 3.32 -19.06 2.17
C ARG A 556 2.50 -19.96 1.28
N LEU A 557 2.06 -19.41 0.15
CA LEU A 557 1.47 -20.21 -0.92
C LEU A 557 2.57 -21.06 -1.57
N TRP A 558 2.25 -22.32 -1.83
CA TRP A 558 3.17 -23.26 -2.46
C TRP A 558 2.75 -23.51 -3.90
N ASP A 559 3.69 -23.34 -4.82
CA ASP A 559 3.51 -23.60 -6.24
C ASP A 559 3.85 -25.06 -6.63
N GLY A 560 4.36 -25.84 -5.66
CA GLY A 560 4.83 -27.21 -5.87
C GLY A 560 6.18 -27.32 -6.59
N ALA A 561 6.84 -26.20 -6.91
CA ALA A 561 8.16 -26.17 -7.53
C ALA A 561 9.25 -25.72 -6.55
N THR A 562 8.90 -24.84 -5.61
CA THR A 562 9.86 -24.27 -4.66
C THR A 562 10.11 -25.22 -3.48
N PRO A 563 11.34 -25.71 -3.27
CA PRO A 563 11.63 -26.56 -2.13
C PRO A 563 11.58 -25.78 -0.80
N ALA A 564 11.24 -26.51 0.26
CA ALA A 564 11.20 -26.08 1.65
C ALA A 564 12.50 -26.45 2.37
N ASP A 565 13.64 -26.08 1.80
CA ASP A 565 14.94 -26.44 2.37
C ASP A 565 15.21 -25.64 3.65
N ILE A 566 15.66 -26.34 4.70
CA ILE A 566 15.97 -25.76 6.01
C ILE A 566 17.38 -26.20 6.42
N THR A 567 18.22 -25.23 6.76
CA THR A 567 19.53 -25.50 7.38
C THR A 567 19.41 -25.35 8.89
N LEU A 568 19.56 -26.41 9.66
CA LEU A 568 19.52 -26.32 11.12
C LEU A 568 20.81 -25.67 11.66
N ILE A 569 20.65 -24.80 12.66
CA ILE A 569 21.77 -24.14 13.35
C ILE A 569 22.11 -24.93 14.61
N PRO A 570 23.36 -25.37 14.82
CA PRO A 570 23.75 -26.04 16.05
C PRO A 570 23.63 -25.10 17.25
N ARG A 571 23.24 -25.64 18.41
CA ARG A 571 23.30 -24.93 19.70
C ARG A 571 24.74 -24.93 20.21
N TYR A 572 25.53 -23.96 19.76
CA TYR A 572 26.86 -23.76 20.30
C TYR A 572 26.80 -23.23 21.74
N PRO A 573 27.67 -23.70 22.65
CA PRO A 573 27.84 -23.02 23.92
C PRO A 573 28.42 -21.62 23.66
N ILE A 574 27.86 -20.61 24.30
CA ILE A 574 28.45 -19.27 24.40
C ILE A 574 29.40 -19.24 25.61
N ASP A 575 30.46 -18.44 25.54
CA ASP A 575 31.37 -18.24 26.67
C ASP A 575 30.56 -17.87 27.93
N PRO A 576 30.71 -18.63 29.05
CA PRO A 576 29.91 -18.40 30.25
C PRO A 576 30.16 -17.02 30.91
N VAL A 577 31.26 -16.33 30.58
CA VAL A 577 31.52 -14.95 31.01
C VAL A 577 30.57 -13.97 30.29
N CYS A 578 30.06 -14.33 29.12
CA CYS A 578 29.18 -13.51 28.31
C CYS A 578 27.69 -13.73 28.65
N SER A 579 27.15 -12.96 29.59
CA SER A 579 25.76 -13.08 30.04
C SER A 579 24.72 -12.33 29.19
N ASN A 580 25.16 -11.41 28.31
CA ASN A 580 24.25 -10.53 27.55
C ASN A 580 23.35 -11.25 26.55
N TYR A 581 23.64 -12.50 26.20
CA TYR A 581 22.86 -13.29 25.23
C TYR A 581 22.07 -14.43 25.88
N SER A 582 21.89 -14.39 27.21
CA SER A 582 21.18 -15.41 28.00
C SER A 582 21.77 -16.83 27.86
N GLY A 583 23.04 -16.94 27.50
CA GLY A 583 23.70 -18.23 27.24
C GLY A 583 23.31 -18.88 25.91
N GLU A 584 22.54 -18.19 25.06
CA GLU A 584 22.02 -18.73 23.80
C GLU A 584 22.80 -18.18 22.60
N PHE A 585 23.42 -19.09 21.84
CA PHE A 585 24.15 -18.71 20.63
C PHE A 585 23.25 -18.08 19.57
N LEU A 586 21.98 -18.50 19.45
CA LEU A 586 21.06 -17.88 18.48
C LEU A 586 20.81 -16.40 18.77
N ASN A 587 20.74 -15.99 20.05
CA ASN A 587 20.62 -14.58 20.42
C ASN A 587 21.89 -13.81 20.03
N TYR A 588 23.05 -14.38 20.34
CA TYR A 588 24.33 -13.81 19.92
C TYR A 588 24.39 -13.64 18.40
N LEU A 589 24.12 -14.70 17.64
CA LEU A 589 24.08 -14.69 16.18
C LEU A 589 23.17 -13.57 15.66
N ARG A 590 21.92 -13.51 16.09
CA ARG A 590 20.95 -12.51 15.62
C ARG A 590 21.39 -11.08 15.93
N THR A 591 21.93 -10.82 17.12
CA THR A 591 22.45 -9.49 17.47
C THR A 591 23.61 -9.12 16.56
N MET A 592 24.58 -10.03 16.43
CA MET A 592 25.78 -9.79 15.64
C MET A 592 25.49 -9.65 14.15
N THR A 593 24.38 -10.20 13.62
CA THR A 593 23.95 -10.03 12.21
C THR A 593 22.85 -8.98 12.02
N LYS A 594 22.45 -8.25 13.08
CA LYS A 594 21.30 -7.30 13.08
C LYS A 594 19.98 -7.91 12.57
N THR A 595 19.80 -9.21 12.76
CA THR A 595 18.55 -9.92 12.46
C THR A 595 17.68 -10.11 13.71
N VAL A 596 17.90 -9.26 14.70
CA VAL A 596 16.99 -8.92 15.80
C VAL A 596 17.21 -7.45 16.10
N HIS A 597 16.15 -6.64 16.11
CA HIS A 597 16.28 -5.24 16.55
C HIS A 597 15.79 -5.12 17.99
N PRO A 598 16.58 -4.55 18.92
CA PRO A 598 16.18 -4.37 20.32
C PRO A 598 14.89 -3.54 20.48
N THR A 599 14.58 -2.68 19.51
CA THR A 599 13.40 -1.81 19.53
C THR A 599 12.23 -2.32 18.68
N GLY A 600 12.30 -3.51 18.08
CA GLY A 600 11.20 -4.10 17.30
C GLY A 600 10.90 -3.46 15.93
N ASN A 601 11.58 -2.38 15.55
CA ASN A 601 11.21 -1.58 14.37
C ASN A 601 11.82 -2.04 13.03
N ARG A 602 12.51 -3.18 12.98
CA ARG A 602 13.01 -3.71 11.70
C ARG A 602 12.04 -4.80 11.22
N PRO A 603 11.22 -4.55 10.17
CA PRO A 603 10.26 -5.54 9.67
C PRO A 603 10.96 -6.73 9.00
N ASP A 604 12.21 -6.55 8.55
CA ASP A 604 12.98 -7.59 7.89
C ASP A 604 14.05 -8.19 8.82
N LEU A 605 13.85 -9.45 9.21
CA LEU A 605 14.80 -10.26 10.00
C LEU A 605 15.64 -11.20 9.12
N ARG A 606 15.68 -10.98 7.81
CA ARG A 606 16.47 -11.81 6.89
C ARG A 606 17.96 -11.55 7.04
N LEU A 607 18.73 -12.63 6.91
CA LEU A 607 20.19 -12.57 6.87
C LEU A 607 20.68 -12.14 5.48
N TYR A 608 21.40 -11.01 5.43
CA TYR A 608 22.12 -10.56 4.23
C TYR A 608 23.63 -10.74 4.38
N ARG A 609 24.24 -11.49 3.47
CA ARG A 609 25.67 -11.81 3.47
C ARG A 609 26.23 -11.81 2.04
N TRP A 610 27.53 -11.96 1.91
CA TRP A 610 28.15 -12.20 0.60
C TRP A 610 27.64 -13.51 -0.02
N ASP A 611 27.38 -13.48 -1.33
CA ASP A 611 26.94 -14.66 -2.09
C ASP A 611 28.07 -15.66 -2.36
N THR A 612 29.33 -15.22 -2.37
CA THR A 612 30.46 -16.05 -2.75
C THR A 612 31.68 -15.86 -1.85
N PHE A 613 32.47 -16.92 -1.69
CA PHE A 613 33.75 -16.96 -1.01
C PHE A 613 34.74 -17.83 -1.81
N PRO A 614 36.07 -17.58 -1.74
CA PRO A 614 36.73 -16.51 -1.01
C PRO A 614 36.47 -15.12 -1.60
N LEU A 615 36.45 -14.09 -0.74
CA LEU A 615 36.38 -12.68 -1.14
C LEU A 615 37.75 -12.20 -1.61
N ARG A 616 37.79 -11.44 -2.71
CA ARG A 616 39.01 -10.86 -3.26
C ARG A 616 39.33 -9.55 -2.55
N VAL A 617 40.48 -9.50 -1.88
CA VAL A 617 40.90 -8.37 -1.06
C VAL A 617 42.09 -7.67 -1.70
N HIS A 618 41.97 -6.37 -1.94
CA HIS A 618 43.09 -5.54 -2.35
C HIS A 618 43.61 -4.71 -1.18
N VAL A 619 44.90 -4.85 -0.87
CA VAL A 619 45.60 -4.06 0.15
C VAL A 619 46.69 -3.21 -0.51
N PRO A 620 46.48 -1.89 -0.70
CA PRO A 620 47.46 -1.03 -1.34
C PRO A 620 48.71 -0.91 -0.45
N GLY A 621 49.90 -0.75 -1.05
CA GLY A 621 51.13 -0.54 -0.27
C GLY A 621 51.07 0.77 0.53
N HIS A 622 51.41 0.73 1.82
CA HIS A 622 51.43 1.92 2.67
C HIS A 622 52.36 1.77 3.87
N VAL A 623 53.29 2.72 4.02
CA VAL A 623 54.13 2.88 5.22
C VAL A 623 53.80 4.23 5.84
N ASN A 624 53.45 4.24 7.12
CA ASN A 624 53.06 5.48 7.79
C ASN A 624 54.28 6.30 8.28
N GLU A 625 54.02 7.47 8.88
CA GLU A 625 55.06 8.38 9.38
C GLU A 625 55.94 7.78 10.48
N ALA A 626 55.44 6.77 11.19
CA ALA A 626 56.21 6.02 12.19
C ALA A 626 57.12 4.94 11.56
N GLY A 627 57.10 4.77 10.24
CA GLY A 627 57.88 3.76 9.52
C GLY A 627 57.28 2.35 9.60
N ILE A 628 55.99 2.22 9.96
CA ILE A 628 55.28 0.94 10.06
C ILE A 628 54.61 0.64 8.71
N ASP A 629 54.87 -0.54 8.14
CA ASP A 629 54.19 -1.04 6.95
C ASP A 629 52.79 -1.54 7.31
N LEU A 630 51.79 -0.67 7.15
CA LEU A 630 50.40 -1.00 7.45
C LEU A 630 49.86 -2.08 6.52
N ALA A 631 50.31 -2.07 5.25
CA ALA A 631 49.85 -3.01 4.25
C ALA A 631 50.29 -4.44 4.58
N GLU A 632 51.56 -4.62 5.00
CA GLU A 632 52.06 -5.93 5.44
C GLU A 632 51.29 -6.45 6.66
N LEU A 633 51.02 -5.59 7.66
CA LEU A 633 50.24 -5.97 8.83
C LEU A 633 48.81 -6.39 8.48
N CYS A 634 48.11 -5.63 7.62
CA CYS A 634 46.75 -5.95 7.19
C CYS A 634 46.70 -7.24 6.37
N ARG A 635 47.66 -7.49 5.45
CA ARG A 635 47.77 -8.77 4.73
C ARG A 635 47.96 -9.94 5.70
N GLY A 636 48.77 -9.77 6.74
CA GLY A 636 48.92 -10.78 7.79
C GLY A 636 47.61 -11.10 8.53
N MET A 637 46.72 -10.12 8.71
CA MET A 637 45.39 -10.35 9.34
C MET A 637 44.40 -11.05 8.40
N VAL A 638 44.51 -10.81 7.09
CA VAL A 638 43.79 -11.60 6.07
C VAL A 638 44.18 -13.08 6.16
N ASP A 639 45.48 -13.37 6.22
CA ASP A 639 46.00 -14.73 6.37
C ASP A 639 45.60 -15.37 7.71
N LEU A 640 45.54 -14.57 8.79
CA LEU A 640 45.14 -15.03 10.10
C LEU A 640 43.68 -15.49 10.15
N TRP A 641 42.75 -14.76 9.52
CA TRP A 641 41.34 -15.17 9.39
C TRP A 641 41.22 -16.51 8.66
N ASN A 642 41.88 -16.64 7.51
CA ASN A 642 41.88 -17.89 6.72
C ASN A 642 42.42 -19.07 7.53
N THR A 643 43.55 -18.88 8.20
CA THR A 643 44.22 -19.93 8.99
C THR A 643 43.36 -20.33 10.19
N THR A 644 42.82 -19.36 10.92
CA THR A 644 42.04 -19.60 12.15
C THR A 644 40.70 -20.26 11.87
N MET A 645 40.10 -19.98 10.72
CA MET A 645 38.84 -20.57 10.29
C MET A 645 39.01 -21.91 9.57
N GLU A 646 40.26 -22.27 9.24
CA GLU A 646 40.59 -23.44 8.41
C GLU A 646 39.84 -23.43 7.07
N ALA A 647 39.65 -22.24 6.50
CA ALA A 647 38.85 -21.99 5.30
C ALA A 647 39.46 -20.86 4.46
N SER A 648 39.26 -20.93 3.14
CA SER A 648 39.61 -19.82 2.24
C SER A 648 38.48 -18.79 2.26
N LEU A 649 38.54 -17.86 3.20
CA LEU A 649 37.58 -16.75 3.30
C LEU A 649 38.00 -15.56 2.44
N PHE A 650 39.29 -15.34 2.31
CA PHE A 650 39.87 -14.22 1.57
C PHE A 650 40.98 -14.68 0.63
N VAL A 651 41.13 -13.98 -0.49
CA VAL A 651 42.26 -14.12 -1.40
C VAL A 651 42.79 -12.73 -1.76
N LEU A 652 44.09 -12.52 -1.61
CA LEU A 652 44.72 -11.24 -1.95
C LEU A 652 44.79 -11.06 -3.47
N VAL A 653 44.47 -9.86 -3.95
CA VAL A 653 44.58 -9.48 -5.36
C VAL A 653 45.35 -8.17 -5.52
N ASP A 654 46.15 -8.09 -6.59
CA ASP A 654 47.01 -6.92 -6.85
C ASP A 654 46.22 -5.73 -7.39
N GLU A 655 45.16 -5.97 -8.17
CA GLU A 655 44.40 -4.91 -8.84
C GLU A 655 43.14 -4.54 -8.05
N PRO A 656 42.93 -3.25 -7.69
CA PRO A 656 41.77 -2.82 -6.92
C PRO A 656 40.45 -3.07 -7.66
N GLY A 657 40.44 -2.97 -9.00
CA GLY A 657 39.25 -3.23 -9.82
C GLY A 657 38.77 -4.69 -9.78
N ALA A 658 39.63 -5.62 -9.37
CA ALA A 658 39.28 -7.03 -9.22
C ALA A 658 38.86 -7.40 -7.79
N ALA A 659 38.89 -6.46 -6.85
CA ALA A 659 38.62 -6.71 -5.44
C ALA A 659 37.15 -6.47 -5.07
N ASP A 660 36.62 -7.41 -4.29
CA ASP A 660 35.35 -7.30 -3.58
C ASP A 660 35.52 -6.41 -2.35
N VAL A 661 36.72 -6.41 -1.75
CA VAL A 661 37.06 -5.63 -0.55
C VAL A 661 38.30 -4.78 -0.81
N LEU A 662 38.17 -3.47 -0.60
CA LEU A 662 39.25 -2.49 -0.77
C LEU A 662 39.75 -1.99 0.57
N PHE A 663 41.04 -2.13 0.86
CA PHE A 663 41.63 -1.39 1.98
C PHE A 663 41.96 0.04 1.56
N ARG A 664 41.64 0.99 2.45
CA ARG A 664 42.00 2.41 2.33
C ARG A 664 42.73 2.86 3.59
N PHE A 665 43.91 3.44 3.42
CA PHE A 665 44.68 4.05 4.52
C PHE A 665 44.52 5.57 4.48
N GLY A 666 43.93 6.17 5.51
CA GLY A 666 43.62 7.61 5.55
C GLY A 666 43.66 8.19 6.95
N ASP A 667 43.48 9.49 7.05
CA ASP A 667 43.39 10.28 8.30
C ASP A 667 42.19 11.25 8.29
N ASP A 668 41.30 11.09 7.30
CA ASP A 668 40.08 11.86 7.09
C ASP A 668 38.96 11.52 8.08
N LEU A 669 39.07 10.39 8.79
CA LEU A 669 38.18 9.99 9.89
C LEU A 669 38.99 9.91 11.19
N PRO A 670 39.40 11.05 11.77
CA PRO A 670 40.38 11.08 12.87
C PRO A 670 39.84 10.50 14.19
N THR A 671 38.52 10.38 14.33
CA THR A 671 37.87 9.80 15.51
C THR A 671 37.80 8.27 15.46
N LEU A 672 38.06 7.66 14.31
CA LEU A 672 37.96 6.22 14.09
C LEU A 672 39.35 5.62 13.86
N ASN A 673 39.55 4.40 14.36
CA ASN A 673 40.76 3.63 14.06
C ASN A 673 40.58 2.76 12.81
N GLY A 674 39.37 2.26 12.60
CA GLY A 674 38.94 1.51 11.43
C GLY A 674 37.44 1.70 11.18
N GLN A 675 37.00 1.35 9.98
CA GLN A 675 35.59 1.30 9.62
C GLN A 675 35.39 0.43 8.36
N VAL A 676 34.32 -0.35 8.33
CA VAL A 676 33.80 -0.96 7.10
C VAL A 676 32.65 -0.15 6.52
N SER A 677 32.64 0.03 5.20
CA SER A 677 31.55 0.66 4.46
C SER A 677 31.17 -0.15 3.22
N ILE A 678 29.87 -0.20 2.91
CA ILE A 678 29.37 -0.80 1.67
C ILE A 678 29.53 0.23 0.55
N LEU A 679 30.30 -0.11 -0.47
CA LEU A 679 30.46 0.69 -1.69
C LEU A 679 29.43 0.32 -2.76
N ALA A 680 29.04 -0.96 -2.80
CA ALA A 680 28.03 -1.48 -3.72
C ALA A 680 27.20 -2.57 -3.02
N PRO A 681 25.85 -2.56 -3.17
CA PRO A 681 25.07 -1.53 -3.85
C PRO A 681 25.21 -0.16 -3.14
N GLY A 682 25.22 0.93 -3.91
CA GLY A 682 25.25 2.28 -3.33
C GLY A 682 23.94 2.59 -2.59
N GLY A 683 23.96 3.54 -1.65
CA GLY A 683 22.74 3.93 -0.91
C GLY A 683 22.92 4.18 0.59
N GLY A 684 24.16 4.13 1.11
CA GLY A 684 24.41 4.38 2.54
C GLY A 684 24.01 3.21 3.45
N TYR A 685 23.93 2.00 2.90
CA TYR A 685 23.62 0.79 3.66
C TYR A 685 24.71 0.44 4.68
N THR A 686 24.30 -0.16 5.81
CA THR A 686 25.23 -0.76 6.77
C THR A 686 25.34 -2.27 6.54
N VAL A 687 26.40 -2.89 7.08
CA VAL A 687 26.56 -4.35 7.04
C VAL A 687 25.31 -5.02 7.63
N GLY A 688 24.80 -6.04 6.95
CA GLY A 688 23.58 -6.76 7.30
C GLY A 688 22.29 -6.16 6.72
N ASP A 689 22.33 -5.01 6.04
CA ASP A 689 21.14 -4.40 5.44
C ASP A 689 20.82 -4.88 4.03
N VAL A 690 21.85 -5.27 3.27
CA VAL A 690 21.77 -5.68 1.87
C VAL A 690 22.84 -6.72 1.58
N VAL A 691 22.68 -7.45 0.48
CA VAL A 691 23.75 -8.30 -0.07
C VAL A 691 24.88 -7.39 -0.55
N PRO A 692 26.08 -7.46 0.05
CA PRO A 692 27.20 -6.65 -0.39
C PRO A 692 27.75 -7.17 -1.72
N GLU A 693 28.03 -6.24 -2.64
CA GLU A 693 28.77 -6.49 -3.88
C GLU A 693 30.21 -5.96 -3.78
N ARG A 694 30.42 -4.90 -2.99
CA ARG A 694 31.73 -4.33 -2.75
C ARG A 694 31.80 -3.58 -1.43
N MET A 695 32.89 -3.74 -0.68
CA MET A 695 33.13 -3.03 0.57
C MET A 695 34.48 -2.30 0.58
N GLU A 696 34.59 -1.27 1.41
CA GLU A 696 35.83 -0.62 1.80
C GLU A 696 36.13 -0.90 3.27
N VAL A 697 37.39 -1.20 3.58
CA VAL A 697 37.96 -1.24 4.91
C VAL A 697 38.88 -0.03 5.08
N TYR A 698 38.43 0.97 5.82
CA TYR A 698 39.25 2.10 6.22
C TYR A 698 40.12 1.73 7.42
N ILE A 699 41.40 2.09 7.37
CA ILE A 699 42.34 1.99 8.50
C ILE A 699 43.03 3.35 8.70
N ASN A 700 42.99 3.86 9.93
CA ASN A 700 43.61 5.13 10.28
C ASN A 700 45.14 5.03 10.20
N ARG A 701 45.74 5.78 9.27
CA ARG A 701 47.18 5.70 8.98
C ARG A 701 48.06 6.28 10.09
N THR A 702 47.50 7.08 10.99
CA THR A 702 48.24 7.76 12.07
C THR A 702 48.54 6.83 13.26
N MET A 703 47.96 5.62 13.29
CA MET A 703 48.22 4.65 14.35
C MET A 703 49.70 4.27 14.41
N ALA A 704 50.33 4.42 15.58
CA ALA A 704 51.76 4.16 15.79
C ALA A 704 52.05 2.86 16.55
N VAL A 705 51.03 2.07 16.89
CA VAL A 705 51.16 0.84 17.67
C VAL A 705 50.81 -0.35 16.79
N VAL A 706 51.80 -1.19 16.46
CA VAL A 706 51.66 -2.37 15.58
C VAL A 706 50.50 -3.27 15.99
N GLN A 707 50.44 -3.65 17.27
CA GLN A 707 49.38 -4.51 17.78
C GLN A 707 47.99 -3.90 17.56
N ARG A 708 47.84 -2.59 17.80
CA ARG A 708 46.57 -1.89 17.61
C ARG A 708 46.12 -1.90 16.14
N ILE A 709 47.05 -1.71 15.21
CA ILE A 709 46.77 -1.78 13.76
C ILE A 709 46.27 -3.17 13.38
N GLN A 710 46.94 -4.21 13.88
CA GLN A 710 46.57 -5.60 13.62
C GLN A 710 45.18 -5.93 14.20
N GLU A 711 44.90 -5.56 15.46
CA GLU A 711 43.58 -5.77 16.09
C GLU A 711 42.47 -5.08 15.32
N VAL A 712 42.67 -3.81 14.92
CA VAL A 712 41.69 -3.06 14.15
C VAL A 712 41.47 -3.70 12.79
N ALA A 713 42.53 -4.04 12.05
CA ALA A 713 42.39 -4.71 10.75
C ALA A 713 41.67 -6.06 10.87
N LEU A 714 41.97 -6.84 11.92
CA LEU A 714 41.31 -8.12 12.18
C LEU A 714 39.82 -7.92 12.49
N HIS A 715 39.49 -6.90 13.28
CA HIS A 715 38.13 -6.52 13.64
C HIS A 715 37.31 -6.09 12.43
N GLU A 716 37.82 -5.17 11.60
CA GLU A 716 37.12 -4.73 10.39
C GLU A 716 36.91 -5.88 9.40
N LEU A 717 37.85 -6.82 9.29
CA LEU A 717 37.65 -8.02 8.49
C LEU A 717 36.52 -8.91 9.03
N GLY A 718 36.24 -8.91 10.33
CA GLY A 718 35.05 -9.55 10.90
C GLY A 718 33.75 -8.92 10.39
N HIS A 719 33.69 -7.58 10.32
CA HIS A 719 32.56 -6.88 9.71
C HIS A 719 32.40 -7.22 8.23
N VAL A 720 33.51 -7.31 7.48
CA VAL A 720 33.49 -7.76 6.07
C VAL A 720 32.85 -9.15 5.94
N LEU A 721 33.05 -10.06 6.91
CA LEU A 721 32.46 -11.41 6.88
C LEU A 721 30.96 -11.46 7.27
N GLY A 722 30.30 -10.31 7.43
CA GLY A 722 28.86 -10.22 7.70
C GLY A 722 28.51 -10.04 9.18
N VAL A 723 29.50 -9.77 10.04
CA VAL A 723 29.23 -9.34 11.42
C VAL A 723 28.80 -7.88 11.39
N ALA A 724 27.51 -7.61 11.54
CA ALA A 724 26.90 -6.30 11.38
C ALA A 724 27.00 -5.41 12.62
N ASP A 725 27.22 -5.98 13.81
CA ASP A 725 27.24 -5.25 15.08
C ASP A 725 28.43 -5.65 15.96
N HIS A 726 28.57 -4.97 17.09
CA HIS A 726 29.56 -5.24 18.10
C HIS A 726 28.95 -6.06 19.23
N SER A 727 29.75 -6.94 19.81
CA SER A 727 29.36 -7.64 21.01
C SER A 727 29.31 -6.70 22.20
N LEU A 728 28.39 -7.01 23.11
CA LEU A 728 28.24 -6.34 24.39
C LEU A 728 29.12 -6.98 25.49
N CYS A 729 29.79 -8.10 25.19
CA CYS A 729 30.55 -8.89 26.15
C CYS A 729 32.04 -8.51 26.18
N SER A 730 32.34 -7.37 26.80
CA SER A 730 33.72 -6.87 26.95
C SER A 730 34.65 -7.83 27.68
N GLU A 731 34.12 -8.60 28.63
CA GLU A 731 34.90 -9.48 29.52
C GLU A 731 35.30 -10.81 28.85
N ALA A 732 34.63 -11.20 27.77
CA ALA A 732 34.87 -12.47 27.07
C ALA A 732 36.03 -12.40 26.06
N GLY A 733 36.67 -11.23 25.92
CA GLY A 733 37.82 -11.05 25.01
C GLY A 733 37.46 -11.19 23.53
N TYR A 734 36.20 -10.92 23.16
CA TYR A 734 35.77 -10.96 21.77
C TYR A 734 36.48 -9.90 20.93
N LEU A 735 36.83 -10.26 19.71
CA LEU A 735 37.42 -9.35 18.75
C LEU A 735 36.43 -8.23 18.38
N MET A 736 35.16 -8.57 18.18
CA MET A 736 34.08 -7.68 17.75
C MET A 736 33.54 -6.83 18.90
N TYR A 737 34.40 -6.26 19.74
CA TYR A 737 34.02 -5.33 20.82
C TYR A 737 34.36 -3.87 20.41
N ILE A 738 33.56 -2.90 20.85
CA ILE A 738 33.65 -1.49 20.42
C ILE A 738 34.94 -0.76 20.87
N SER A 739 35.82 -1.38 21.67
CA SER A 739 37.10 -0.81 22.10
C SER A 739 38.29 -1.73 21.84
N SER A 740 39.49 -1.36 22.29
CA SER A 740 40.62 -2.30 22.31
C SER A 740 40.27 -3.51 23.16
N SER A 741 40.06 -4.64 22.51
CA SER A 741 39.76 -5.92 23.16
C SER A 741 41.00 -6.56 23.79
N GLY A 742 42.21 -6.15 23.36
CA GLY A 742 43.43 -6.87 23.71
C GLY A 742 43.42 -8.29 23.14
N ALA A 743 42.64 -8.56 22.08
CA ALA A 743 42.47 -9.90 21.55
C ALA A 743 43.81 -10.54 21.14
N LEU A 744 44.77 -9.74 20.66
CA LEU A 744 46.10 -10.24 20.33
C LEU A 744 46.98 -10.52 21.57
N ASP A 745 46.66 -9.96 22.74
CA ASP A 745 47.36 -10.30 24.00
C ASP A 745 47.16 -11.77 24.40
N ASN A 746 46.07 -12.39 23.91
CA ASN A 746 45.79 -13.83 24.08
C ASN A 746 46.55 -14.72 23.07
N GLY A 747 47.37 -14.10 22.22
CA GLY A 747 48.13 -14.73 21.13
C GLY A 747 47.33 -14.84 19.83
N PRO A 748 48.00 -14.82 18.66
CA PRO A 748 47.34 -14.77 17.35
C PRO A 748 46.40 -15.96 17.09
N GLY A 749 46.72 -17.16 17.60
CA GLY A 749 45.86 -18.34 17.47
C GLY A 749 44.55 -18.30 18.27
N ASN A 750 44.42 -17.35 19.21
CA ASN A 750 43.21 -17.13 20.02
C ASN A 750 42.61 -15.74 19.81
N ALA A 751 43.11 -15.00 18.81
CA ALA A 751 42.69 -13.62 18.57
C ALA A 751 41.24 -13.51 18.05
N ILE A 752 40.71 -14.58 17.48
CA ILE A 752 39.31 -14.71 17.08
C ILE A 752 38.67 -15.70 18.03
N HIS A 753 37.66 -15.24 18.77
CA HIS A 753 37.03 -16.04 19.82
C HIS A 753 36.31 -17.28 19.22
N PRO A 754 36.28 -18.45 19.89
CA PRO A 754 35.47 -19.59 19.47
C PRO A 754 34.04 -19.26 18.99
N ASP A 755 33.33 -18.42 19.74
CA ASP A 755 31.97 -17.99 19.42
C ASP A 755 31.89 -17.19 18.12
N GLU A 756 32.88 -16.33 17.85
CA GLU A 756 32.99 -15.59 16.58
C GLU A 756 33.28 -16.53 15.41
N ARG A 757 34.08 -17.58 15.62
CA ARG A 757 34.31 -18.61 14.59
C ARG A 757 33.03 -19.38 14.27
N ASN A 758 32.25 -19.72 15.29
CA ASN A 758 30.95 -20.38 15.12
C ASN A 758 29.93 -19.45 14.44
N LEU A 759 29.93 -18.16 14.80
CA LEU A 759 29.14 -17.11 14.15
C LEU A 759 29.45 -17.04 12.65
N ILE A 760 30.72 -16.87 12.27
CA ILE A 760 31.11 -16.80 10.86
C ILE A 760 30.76 -18.09 10.13
N ARG A 761 31.05 -19.27 10.69
CA ARG A 761 30.66 -20.56 10.08
C ARG A 761 29.15 -20.62 9.82
N THR A 762 28.35 -20.16 10.78
CA THR A 762 26.89 -20.16 10.64
C THR A 762 26.46 -19.20 9.53
N ILE A 763 26.98 -17.97 9.50
CA ILE A 763 26.70 -16.98 8.44
C ILE A 763 27.00 -17.59 7.07
N LEU A 764 28.19 -18.15 6.86
CA LEU A 764 28.62 -18.70 5.58
C LEU A 764 27.75 -19.88 5.10
N SER A 765 27.16 -20.61 6.04
CA SER A 765 26.43 -21.85 5.78
C SER A 765 24.94 -21.64 5.53
N LEU A 766 24.36 -20.59 6.09
CA LEU A 766 22.94 -20.28 5.91
C LEU A 766 22.68 -19.73 4.50
N PRO A 767 21.59 -20.11 3.83
CA PRO A 767 21.20 -19.52 2.55
C PRO A 767 21.04 -17.99 2.62
N GLN A 768 21.30 -17.32 1.49
CA GLN A 768 21.07 -15.89 1.36
C GLN A 768 19.57 -15.57 1.61
N GLY A 769 19.28 -14.59 2.45
CA GLY A 769 17.91 -14.18 2.78
C GLY A 769 17.20 -15.10 3.78
N THR A 770 17.93 -15.97 4.49
CA THR A 770 17.38 -16.83 5.54
C THR A 770 16.60 -15.99 6.54
N ASP A 771 15.32 -16.32 6.76
CA ASP A 771 14.51 -15.71 7.81
C ASP A 771 15.00 -16.17 9.19
N MET A 772 15.72 -15.28 9.86
CA MET A 772 16.26 -15.57 11.18
C MET A 772 15.18 -15.56 12.26
N GLY A 773 14.02 -14.95 12.03
CA GLY A 773 12.87 -14.98 12.93
C GLY A 773 12.24 -16.36 13.06
N GLY A 774 12.36 -17.19 12.02
CA GLY A 774 11.87 -18.56 11.99
C GLY A 774 12.56 -19.51 12.97
N TYR A 775 13.80 -19.23 13.40
CA TYR A 775 14.49 -20.08 14.39
C TYR A 775 13.95 -19.88 15.81
N ARG A 776 13.79 -20.96 16.58
CA ARG A 776 13.21 -20.92 17.94
C ARG A 776 14.20 -21.43 18.98
N ILE A 777 14.13 -20.86 20.19
CA ILE A 777 15.02 -21.13 21.33
C ILE A 777 14.41 -22.18 22.29
N ASP A 778 13.13 -22.50 22.12
CA ASP A 778 12.28 -23.29 23.02
C ASP A 778 12.82 -24.68 23.40
#